data_AF-A0A959CEJ9-F1
#
_entry.id   AF-A0A959CEJ9-F1
#
_cell.length_a   1.000
_cell.length_b   1.000
_cell.length_c   1.000
_cell.angle_alpha   90.00
_cell.angle_beta   90.00
_cell.angle_gamma   90.00
#
_symmetry.space_group_name_H-M   'P 1'
#
loop_
_entity.id
_entity.type
_entity.pdbx_description
1 polymer ?
#
loop_
_entity_poly.entity_id
_entity_poly.type
_entity_poly.pdbx_seq_one_letter_code
_entity_poly.pdbx_strand_id
1 'polypeptide(L)'
;TFRNLLGDASQGGRGIHAFGSPTGYYLLYVSGGEGRPVLFDNCATGIRASGVNAYVFNTVMAGVNTGLRLASCRDKSLRIWGNDIQALDMGIALLQNNPRFCSVFDNTVTLETTSAFQDPAAIVVEENPFGAGGYNRYLIRENTANVFTAGTGIRMGAAGKVQVHDNIILLQDEEKGKTGIRLSGTTDAWLRCNTVMGPAGAPYSVDSYGFNATGASGTLITCNTTSNTRLGFRFEGMGDAVQFQGNTIQDHFDGLLIEETGAIGLQEHQGNLWCGAYAGVGARHLAEIPSNVLSSTFFVDEDFPSECLLLPDWEANAQWFVDQDVDSTFQCVTESADVCSVNTPGSGEKPEEEDELLQKLAEGSFESPEFEDALQWTGQRHLYYRLLKKGEEALESWEEDFLEEYENTTVGDFSLVDTTLNTAFTLGEHTTAALDSLNSRIESKLDSLHWVDWQYSFGVEVDTATLLAQHQALLDSLAHFQEQGEDQMEAIQLYREDFLDEAELSNNSISASEVFEANEQDVNALFLETVAVGIDTFTETQITALWELANQCPLSGGDAVFKARSLYSLIDPLVKYQDEERCASEPEERQAPVHQPEIAAKLQLIPNPAKDELTVRLPEPLGIADYFIVYNLRGQVQLEKQLRVGETVFLINTSQLPAGIYYCTIRGPSLA
;
A
#
# COMPACT_ATOMS: atom_id res chain seq x y z
N THR A 1 -16.11 29.55 -3.76
CA THR A 1 -16.82 28.35 -4.21
C THR A 1 -16.36 27.97 -5.60
N PHE A 2 -15.88 26.74 -5.77
CA PHE A 2 -15.60 26.11 -7.06
C PHE A 2 -16.71 25.08 -7.28
N ARG A 3 -17.52 25.24 -8.32
CA ARG A 3 -18.69 24.38 -8.56
C ARG A 3 -18.74 23.92 -10.00
N ASN A 4 -18.86 22.62 -10.22
CA ASN A 4 -19.21 22.10 -11.53
C ASN A 4 -20.71 22.29 -11.80
N LEU A 5 -21.04 23.16 -12.76
CA LEU A 5 -22.44 23.47 -13.10
C LEU A 5 -23.15 22.34 -13.86
N LEU A 6 -22.42 21.32 -14.33
CA LEU A 6 -22.98 20.14 -14.98
C LEU A 6 -23.51 19.10 -13.99
N GLY A 7 -23.20 19.24 -12.69
CA GLY A 7 -23.78 18.43 -11.61
C GLY A 7 -23.26 17.00 -11.51
N ASP A 8 -22.20 16.65 -12.23
CA ASP A 8 -21.60 15.31 -12.21
C ASP A 8 -20.07 15.40 -12.18
N ALA A 9 -19.45 14.82 -11.15
CA ALA A 9 -18.01 14.79 -10.96
C ALA A 9 -17.28 13.93 -12.00
N SER A 10 -17.96 12.95 -12.63
CA SER A 10 -17.39 12.09 -13.68
C SER A 10 -17.10 12.84 -14.99
N GLN A 11 -17.69 14.02 -15.19
CA GLN A 11 -17.39 14.94 -16.30
C GLN A 11 -16.72 16.24 -15.82
N GLY A 12 -16.27 16.29 -14.58
CA GLY A 12 -15.82 17.50 -13.90
C GLY A 12 -14.38 17.91 -14.18
N GLY A 13 -14.12 19.23 -14.14
CA GLY A 13 -12.77 19.80 -14.09
C GLY A 13 -12.15 19.73 -12.69
N ARG A 14 -10.95 20.28 -12.56
CA ARG A 14 -10.24 20.45 -11.28
C ARG A 14 -10.67 21.78 -10.65
N GLY A 15 -10.93 21.81 -9.35
CA GLY A 15 -11.22 23.06 -8.63
C GLY A 15 -10.01 24.00 -8.63
N ILE A 16 -8.89 23.50 -8.09
CA ILE A 16 -7.56 24.12 -8.19
C ILE A 16 -6.57 23.13 -8.80
N HIS A 17 -5.71 23.64 -9.69
CA HIS A 17 -4.59 22.89 -10.24
C HIS A 17 -3.31 23.71 -10.13
N ALA A 18 -2.37 23.25 -9.30
CA ALA A 18 -1.06 23.86 -9.09
C ALA A 18 0.05 22.91 -9.55
N PHE A 19 1.08 23.44 -10.20
CA PHE A 19 2.20 22.66 -10.71
C PHE A 19 3.49 23.46 -10.54
N GLY A 20 4.53 22.80 -10.03
CA GLY A 20 5.88 23.33 -9.86
C GLY A 20 6.92 22.46 -10.54
N SER A 21 8.04 23.08 -10.94
CA SER A 21 9.23 22.36 -11.38
C SER A 21 9.96 21.73 -10.19
N PRO A 22 10.82 20.71 -10.40
CA PRO A 22 11.64 20.11 -9.33
C PRO A 22 12.49 21.13 -8.57
N THR A 23 13.03 22.14 -9.27
CA THR A 23 13.82 23.24 -8.70
C THR A 23 12.97 24.39 -8.15
N GLY A 24 11.65 24.37 -8.35
CA GLY A 24 10.75 25.40 -7.86
C GLY A 24 10.50 25.29 -6.36
N TYR A 25 10.27 26.41 -5.69
CA TYR A 25 9.83 26.47 -4.28
C TYR A 25 8.48 27.18 -4.16
N TYR A 26 7.56 26.80 -5.04
CA TYR A 26 6.24 27.40 -5.15
C TYR A 26 5.35 27.10 -3.93
N LEU A 27 4.44 28.03 -3.63
CA LEU A 27 3.54 27.95 -2.48
C LEU A 27 2.08 27.91 -2.95
N LEU A 28 1.38 26.83 -2.61
CA LEU A 28 -0.07 26.71 -2.66
C LEU A 28 -0.63 26.92 -1.25
N TYR A 29 -1.40 27.98 -1.08
CA TYR A 29 -2.10 28.29 0.17
C TYR A 29 -3.60 28.37 -0.09
N VAL A 30 -4.38 27.49 0.55
CA VAL A 30 -5.84 27.43 0.44
C VAL A 30 -6.43 27.37 1.84
N SER A 31 -7.19 28.41 2.19
CA SER A 31 -7.80 28.55 3.51
C SER A 31 -9.19 29.13 3.42
N GLY A 32 -10.12 28.59 4.22
CA GLY A 32 -11.42 29.20 4.51
C GLY A 32 -11.40 30.06 5.77
N GLY A 33 -12.34 31.01 5.88
CA GLY A 33 -12.55 31.75 7.13
C GLY A 33 -13.37 30.95 8.14
N GLU A 34 -13.32 31.33 9.42
CA GLU A 34 -14.13 30.68 10.47
C GLU A 34 -15.63 30.74 10.13
N GLY A 35 -16.28 29.57 10.02
CA GLY A 35 -17.67 29.44 9.58
C GLY A 35 -17.93 29.75 8.09
N ARG A 36 -16.87 29.97 7.30
CA ARG A 36 -16.91 30.24 5.85
C ARG A 36 -15.84 29.42 5.12
N PRO A 37 -15.98 28.09 5.05
CA PRO A 37 -15.00 27.23 4.40
C PRO A 37 -14.93 27.50 2.89
N VAL A 38 -13.79 27.18 2.27
CA VAL A 38 -13.70 27.15 0.81
C VAL A 38 -14.45 25.92 0.31
N LEU A 39 -15.55 26.14 -0.40
CA LEU A 39 -16.38 25.06 -0.97
C LEU A 39 -15.90 24.61 -2.35
N PHE A 40 -15.67 23.32 -2.51
CA PHE A 40 -15.52 22.58 -3.76
C PHE A 40 -16.72 21.65 -3.93
N ASP A 41 -17.49 21.80 -5.00
CA ASP A 41 -18.75 21.08 -5.19
C ASP A 41 -18.81 20.41 -6.58
N ASN A 42 -18.95 19.09 -6.59
CA ASN A 42 -19.06 18.23 -7.79
C ASN A 42 -17.86 18.33 -8.76
N CYS A 43 -16.65 18.55 -8.24
CA CYS A 43 -15.42 18.53 -9.03
C CYS A 43 -14.88 17.10 -9.19
N ALA A 44 -14.23 16.77 -10.32
CA ALA A 44 -13.51 15.50 -10.43
C ALA A 44 -12.37 15.43 -9.42
N THR A 45 -11.61 16.52 -9.31
CA THR A 45 -10.63 16.70 -8.23
C THR A 45 -10.82 18.06 -7.59
N GLY A 46 -10.95 18.11 -6.26
CA GLY A 46 -11.03 19.38 -5.52
C GLY A 46 -9.76 20.20 -5.73
N ILE A 47 -8.63 19.68 -5.23
CA ILE A 47 -7.30 20.30 -5.38
C ILE A 47 -6.32 19.27 -5.91
N ARG A 48 -5.66 19.59 -7.03
CA ARG A 48 -4.50 18.85 -7.54
C ARG A 48 -3.27 19.74 -7.44
N ALA A 49 -2.25 19.30 -6.73
CA ALA A 49 -0.97 19.98 -6.66
C ALA A 49 0.17 19.01 -6.97
N SER A 50 1.16 19.45 -7.76
CA SER A 50 2.40 18.70 -7.97
C SER A 50 3.61 19.61 -7.86
N GLY A 51 4.67 19.16 -7.19
CA GLY A 51 5.94 19.90 -7.09
C GLY A 51 5.86 21.23 -6.31
N VAL A 52 4.95 21.37 -5.33
CA VAL A 52 4.75 22.62 -4.57
C VAL A 52 4.70 22.38 -3.06
N ASN A 53 5.01 23.43 -2.29
CA ASN A 53 4.62 23.49 -0.88
C ASN A 53 3.10 23.70 -0.81
N ALA A 54 2.38 22.93 -0.01
CA ALA A 54 0.91 22.98 0.04
C ALA A 54 0.40 23.10 1.47
N TYR A 55 -0.38 24.15 1.73
CA TYR A 55 -1.08 24.39 2.99
C TYR A 55 -2.57 24.48 2.68
N VAL A 56 -3.34 23.46 3.06
CA VAL A 56 -4.77 23.35 2.74
C VAL A 56 -5.55 23.08 4.01
N PHE A 57 -6.40 24.04 4.39
CA PHE A 57 -7.20 23.89 5.60
C PHE A 57 -8.53 24.61 5.55
N ASN A 58 -9.46 24.17 6.41
CA ASN A 58 -10.79 24.74 6.53
C ASN A 58 -11.51 24.79 5.16
N THR A 59 -11.44 23.68 4.42
CA THR A 59 -12.13 23.49 3.15
C THR A 59 -13.25 22.46 3.30
N VAL A 60 -14.29 22.61 2.48
CA VAL A 60 -15.38 21.62 2.35
C VAL A 60 -15.39 21.15 0.91
N MET A 61 -15.30 19.84 0.71
CA MET A 61 -15.34 19.21 -0.61
C MET A 61 -16.51 18.24 -0.65
N ALA A 62 -17.52 18.53 -1.46
CA ALA A 62 -18.75 17.74 -1.54
C ALA A 62 -18.92 17.11 -2.93
N GLY A 63 -19.18 15.80 -2.96
CA GLY A 63 -19.44 15.05 -4.19
C GLY A 63 -18.27 15.07 -5.17
N VAL A 64 -17.03 15.00 -4.67
CA VAL A 64 -15.83 14.98 -5.52
C VAL A 64 -15.38 13.55 -5.80
N ASN A 65 -14.72 13.25 -6.92
CA ASN A 65 -14.10 11.92 -7.07
C ASN A 65 -12.85 11.84 -6.19
N THR A 66 -12.00 12.86 -6.27
CA THR A 66 -10.83 13.02 -5.41
C THR A 66 -10.87 14.35 -4.67
N GLY A 67 -10.72 14.35 -3.35
CA GLY A 67 -10.62 15.59 -2.57
C GLY A 67 -9.33 16.34 -2.89
N LEU A 68 -8.22 15.85 -2.33
CA LEU A 68 -6.88 16.38 -2.56
C LEU A 68 -6.02 15.33 -3.23
N ARG A 69 -5.25 15.74 -4.24
CA ARG A 69 -4.16 14.95 -4.82
C ARG A 69 -2.88 15.78 -4.80
N LEU A 70 -1.94 15.40 -3.95
CA LEU A 70 -0.62 16.00 -3.84
C LEU A 70 0.40 14.97 -4.34
N ALA A 71 1.16 15.33 -5.37
CA ALA A 71 2.12 14.41 -5.98
C ALA A 71 3.49 15.05 -6.20
N SER A 72 4.56 14.26 -6.15
CA SER A 72 5.90 14.72 -6.55
C SER A 72 6.39 15.98 -5.81
N CYS A 73 5.91 16.20 -4.58
CA CYS A 73 6.28 17.35 -3.75
C CYS A 73 7.58 17.10 -2.94
N ARG A 74 8.64 16.63 -3.61
CA ARG A 74 9.91 16.28 -2.97
C ARG A 74 10.58 17.48 -2.32
N ASP A 75 11.05 17.27 -1.08
CA ASP A 75 11.67 18.28 -0.22
C ASP A 75 10.75 19.49 0.08
N LYS A 76 9.44 19.37 -0.20
CA LYS A 76 8.45 20.42 0.08
C LYS A 76 7.75 20.17 1.42
N SER A 77 7.08 21.19 1.90
CA SER A 77 6.21 21.13 3.08
C SER A 77 4.75 20.97 2.67
N LEU A 78 4.10 19.93 3.19
CA LEU A 78 2.69 19.61 2.99
C LEU A 78 1.96 19.66 4.33
N ARG A 79 0.90 20.45 4.43
CA ARG A 79 0.10 20.57 5.64
C ARG A 79 -1.38 20.62 5.29
N ILE A 80 -2.12 19.60 5.70
CA ILE A 80 -3.52 19.38 5.34
C ILE A 80 -4.32 19.16 6.61
N TRP A 81 -5.17 20.11 6.99
CA TRP A 81 -5.91 19.99 8.25
C TRP A 81 -7.27 20.65 8.30
N GLY A 82 -8.15 20.20 9.18
CA GLY A 82 -9.46 20.82 9.39
C GLY A 82 -10.31 20.84 8.12
N ASN A 83 -10.16 19.84 7.23
CA ASN A 83 -10.94 19.73 6.01
C ASN A 83 -12.07 18.71 6.17
N ASP A 84 -13.22 18.99 5.55
CA ASP A 84 -14.35 18.06 5.45
C ASP A 84 -14.51 17.63 3.98
N ILE A 85 -14.27 16.35 3.71
CA ILE A 85 -14.14 15.81 2.35
C ILE A 85 -15.11 14.64 2.18
N GLN A 86 -16.10 14.81 1.31
CA GLN A 86 -16.97 13.75 0.80
C GLN A 86 -16.49 13.35 -0.59
N ALA A 87 -15.76 12.24 -0.66
CA ALA A 87 -15.16 11.74 -1.88
C ALA A 87 -15.81 10.42 -2.34
N LEU A 88 -15.91 10.25 -3.66
CA LEU A 88 -16.31 8.98 -4.26
C LEU A 88 -15.14 8.02 -4.26
N ASP A 89 -13.95 8.42 -4.73
CA ASP A 89 -12.84 7.50 -4.96
C ASP A 89 -11.67 7.70 -3.97
N MET A 90 -11.23 8.94 -3.74
CA MET A 90 -10.13 9.22 -2.81
C MET A 90 -10.35 10.51 -2.01
N GLY A 91 -10.15 10.48 -0.71
CA GLY A 91 -10.19 11.70 0.10
C GLY A 91 -8.94 12.55 -0.09
N ILE A 92 -7.83 12.08 0.47
CA ILE A 92 -6.51 12.72 0.42
C ILE A 92 -5.52 11.73 -0.17
N ALA A 93 -5.02 12.01 -1.36
CA ALA A 93 -4.02 11.19 -2.04
C ALA A 93 -2.65 11.86 -2.05
N LEU A 94 -1.68 11.18 -1.46
CA LEU A 94 -0.29 11.61 -1.36
C LEU A 94 0.59 10.61 -2.12
N LEU A 95 1.16 11.05 -3.25
CA LEU A 95 1.75 10.15 -4.25
C LEU A 95 3.18 10.59 -4.60
N GLN A 96 4.17 9.77 -4.30
CA GLN A 96 5.58 9.98 -4.62
C GLN A 96 6.08 11.36 -4.15
N ASN A 97 5.64 11.79 -2.96
CA ASN A 97 5.99 13.10 -2.45
C ASN A 97 7.37 13.13 -1.83
N ASN A 98 7.80 12.11 -1.09
CA ASN A 98 8.98 12.17 -0.21
C ASN A 98 9.22 13.60 0.35
N PRO A 99 8.23 14.11 1.09
CA PRO A 99 8.22 15.50 1.51
C PRO A 99 9.27 15.71 2.60
N ARG A 100 9.63 16.97 2.83
CA ARG A 100 10.44 17.32 4.00
C ARG A 100 9.63 17.19 5.28
N PHE A 101 8.39 17.69 5.21
CA PHE A 101 7.37 17.53 6.23
C PHE A 101 6.02 17.35 5.57
N CYS A 102 5.27 16.32 5.97
CA CYS A 102 3.88 16.14 5.62
C CYS A 102 3.07 15.90 6.88
N SER A 103 2.09 16.76 7.14
CA SER A 103 1.16 16.61 8.26
C SER A 103 -0.27 16.63 7.75
N VAL A 104 -0.97 15.52 7.95
CA VAL A 104 -2.40 15.36 7.66
C VAL A 104 -3.11 15.14 8.98
N PHE A 105 -3.84 16.14 9.46
CA PHE A 105 -4.49 16.03 10.76
C PHE A 105 -5.84 16.70 10.88
N ASP A 106 -6.69 16.21 11.79
CA ASP A 106 -8.00 16.80 12.05
C ASP A 106 -8.85 16.95 10.77
N ASN A 107 -8.73 16.00 9.83
CA ASN A 107 -9.58 15.96 8.65
C ASN A 107 -10.70 14.94 8.85
N THR A 108 -11.90 15.28 8.38
CA THR A 108 -13.00 14.34 8.24
C THR A 108 -13.12 13.95 6.79
N VAL A 109 -12.99 12.65 6.50
CA VAL A 109 -13.12 12.10 5.16
C VAL A 109 -14.25 11.08 5.15
N THR A 110 -15.17 11.23 4.21
CA THR A 110 -16.27 10.29 3.96
C THR A 110 -16.14 9.72 2.56
N LEU A 111 -16.07 8.40 2.46
CA LEU A 111 -15.93 7.65 1.21
C LEU A 111 -17.24 6.99 0.81
N GLU A 112 -17.71 7.30 -0.40
CA GLU A 112 -19.01 6.84 -0.92
C GLU A 112 -18.94 6.24 -2.34
N THR A 113 -17.81 5.62 -2.76
CA THR A 113 -17.70 5.03 -4.11
C THR A 113 -18.87 4.12 -4.46
N THR A 114 -19.21 4.11 -5.75
CA THR A 114 -20.21 3.19 -6.31
C THR A 114 -19.57 2.08 -7.14
N SER A 115 -18.24 2.08 -7.34
CA SER A 115 -17.53 1.10 -8.15
C SER A 115 -16.87 0.02 -7.30
N ALA A 116 -17.25 -1.24 -7.52
CA ALA A 116 -16.63 -2.40 -6.86
C ALA A 116 -15.27 -2.81 -7.49
N PHE A 117 -14.88 -2.19 -8.60
CA PHE A 117 -13.69 -2.56 -9.39
C PHE A 117 -12.47 -1.66 -9.14
N GLN A 118 -12.62 -0.65 -8.28
CA GLN A 118 -11.54 0.26 -7.89
C GLN A 118 -11.08 -0.04 -6.47
N ASP A 119 -9.90 0.46 -6.10
CA ASP A 119 -9.37 0.42 -4.74
C ASP A 119 -9.39 1.84 -4.10
N PRO A 120 -10.58 2.36 -3.73
CA PRO A 120 -10.69 3.69 -3.14
C PRO A 120 -10.14 3.73 -1.72
N ALA A 121 -9.63 4.87 -1.30
CA ALA A 121 -9.22 5.07 0.10
C ALA A 121 -9.39 6.49 0.63
N ALA A 122 -9.66 6.63 1.93
CA ALA A 122 -9.91 7.92 2.54
C ALA A 122 -8.63 8.74 2.57
N ILE A 123 -7.53 8.11 2.98
CA ILE A 123 -6.18 8.65 2.92
C ILE A 123 -5.28 7.61 2.22
N VAL A 124 -4.56 8.05 1.19
CA VAL A 124 -3.63 7.23 0.41
C VAL A 124 -2.22 7.80 0.58
N VAL A 125 -1.27 6.93 0.91
CA VAL A 125 0.17 7.21 0.98
C VAL A 125 0.89 6.20 0.09
N GLU A 126 1.27 6.62 -1.11
CA GLU A 126 2.06 5.80 -2.03
C GLU A 126 3.39 6.50 -2.20
N GLU A 127 4.42 6.05 -1.47
CA GLU A 127 5.73 6.70 -1.46
C GLU A 127 6.79 5.75 -2.02
N ASN A 128 8.01 6.25 -2.24
CA ASN A 128 9.17 5.38 -2.43
C ASN A 128 10.01 5.42 -1.15
N PRO A 129 10.67 4.31 -0.77
CA PRO A 129 11.34 4.20 0.53
C PRO A 129 12.63 5.04 0.62
N PHE A 130 13.05 5.69 -0.47
CA PHE A 130 14.33 6.40 -0.53
C PHE A 130 14.28 7.78 0.15
N GLY A 131 15.34 8.08 0.91
CA GLY A 131 15.59 9.35 1.58
C GLY A 131 15.56 9.23 3.11
N ALA A 132 16.52 9.84 3.81
CA ALA A 132 16.63 9.77 5.27
C ALA A 132 15.66 10.72 5.99
N GLY A 133 14.36 10.55 5.77
CA GLY A 133 13.36 11.11 6.65
C GLY A 133 13.41 10.43 8.00
N GLY A 134 13.58 11.19 9.09
CA GLY A 134 13.20 10.68 10.42
C GLY A 134 11.69 10.49 10.53
N TYR A 135 11.21 9.82 11.57
CA TYR A 135 9.78 9.57 11.81
C TYR A 135 8.91 10.84 11.84
N ASN A 136 9.48 12.04 12.01
CA ASN A 136 8.75 13.30 11.97
C ASN A 136 8.44 13.81 10.56
N ARG A 137 8.94 13.12 9.52
CA ARG A 137 8.73 13.50 8.11
C ARG A 137 7.26 13.40 7.71
N TYR A 138 6.58 12.35 8.16
CA TYR A 138 5.24 12.01 7.68
C TYR A 138 4.32 11.68 8.84
N LEU A 139 3.31 12.51 9.06
CA LEU A 139 2.44 12.47 10.23
C LEU A 139 0.97 12.50 9.81
N ILE A 140 0.28 11.38 10.01
CA ILE A 140 -1.15 11.24 9.76
C ILE A 140 -1.83 11.01 11.11
N ARG A 141 -2.48 12.04 11.64
CA ARG A 141 -3.03 11.96 13.00
C ARG A 141 -4.39 12.60 13.19
N GLU A 142 -5.17 12.12 14.15
CA GLU A 142 -6.44 12.75 14.54
C GLU A 142 -7.41 12.90 13.35
N ASN A 143 -7.30 12.08 12.30
CA ASN A 143 -8.24 12.09 11.20
C ASN A 143 -9.40 11.15 11.49
N THR A 144 -10.59 11.50 11.00
CA THR A 144 -11.76 10.62 11.02
C THR A 144 -12.09 10.17 9.60
N ALA A 145 -12.07 8.87 9.35
CA ALA A 145 -12.43 8.28 8.06
C ALA A 145 -13.72 7.46 8.19
N ASN A 146 -14.76 7.83 7.43
CA ASN A 146 -16.02 7.08 7.33
C ASN A 146 -16.08 6.36 5.99
N VAL A 147 -16.08 5.02 6.01
CA VAL A 147 -16.01 4.18 4.80
C VAL A 147 -17.34 3.45 4.59
N PHE A 148 -18.19 3.99 3.72
CA PHE A 148 -19.52 3.45 3.40
C PHE A 148 -19.52 2.46 2.23
N THR A 149 -18.36 2.22 1.63
CA THR A 149 -18.22 1.46 0.39
C THR A 149 -17.08 0.45 0.48
N ALA A 150 -16.90 -0.40 -0.53
CA ALA A 150 -15.70 -1.23 -0.60
C ALA A 150 -14.47 -0.32 -0.74
N GLY A 151 -13.46 -0.49 0.11
CA GLY A 151 -12.32 0.41 0.12
C GLY A 151 -11.51 0.36 1.41
N THR A 152 -10.57 1.29 1.53
CA THR A 152 -9.65 1.38 2.66
C THR A 152 -9.81 2.70 3.43
N GLY A 153 -9.72 2.70 4.76
CA GLY A 153 -9.62 3.93 5.53
C GLY A 153 -8.30 4.65 5.23
N ILE A 154 -7.19 4.06 5.65
CA ILE A 154 -5.83 4.54 5.37
C ILE A 154 -5.06 3.46 4.62
N ARG A 155 -4.61 3.76 3.39
CA ARG A 155 -3.80 2.85 2.57
C ARG A 155 -2.37 3.36 2.48
N MET A 156 -1.40 2.50 2.77
CA MET A 156 0.03 2.80 2.64
C MET A 156 0.71 1.75 1.76
N GLY A 157 1.46 2.21 0.76
CA GLY A 157 2.18 1.38 -0.21
C GLY A 157 3.62 1.86 -0.40
N ALA A 158 4.58 0.92 -0.27
CA ALA A 158 6.03 1.16 -0.34
C ALA A 158 6.51 2.34 0.53
N ALA A 159 5.77 2.66 1.58
CA ALA A 159 6.01 3.82 2.42
C ALA A 159 7.02 3.48 3.53
N GLY A 160 7.94 4.41 3.79
CA GLY A 160 8.96 4.26 4.83
C GLY A 160 8.82 5.33 5.92
N LYS A 161 8.94 4.95 7.21
CA LYS A 161 9.03 5.90 8.34
C LYS A 161 7.84 6.86 8.45
N VAL A 162 6.63 6.32 8.23
CA VAL A 162 5.37 7.05 8.35
C VAL A 162 4.79 6.85 9.75
N GLN A 163 4.36 7.94 10.39
CA GLN A 163 3.59 7.88 11.63
C GLN A 163 2.09 8.03 11.35
N VAL A 164 1.32 7.05 11.82
CA VAL A 164 -0.14 7.04 11.77
C VAL A 164 -0.64 6.89 13.20
N HIS A 165 -1.23 7.93 13.77
CA HIS A 165 -1.69 7.85 15.16
C HIS A 165 -2.97 8.61 15.50
N ASP A 166 -3.71 8.13 16.50
CA ASP A 166 -4.97 8.77 16.96
C ASP A 166 -6.01 8.96 15.83
N ASN A 167 -5.95 8.15 14.77
CA ASN A 167 -6.97 8.19 13.73
C ASN A 167 -8.16 7.30 14.11
N ILE A 168 -9.36 7.74 13.74
CA ILE A 168 -10.60 7.00 13.93
C ILE A 168 -11.13 6.58 12.56
N ILE A 169 -11.24 5.28 12.32
CA ILE A 169 -11.70 4.71 11.06
C ILE A 169 -12.95 3.90 11.33
N LEU A 170 -14.07 4.34 10.73
CA LEU A 170 -15.38 3.74 10.89
C LEU A 170 -15.81 3.07 9.58
N LEU A 171 -15.95 1.75 9.60
CA LEU A 171 -16.44 0.96 8.47
C LEU A 171 -17.95 0.76 8.66
N GLN A 172 -18.77 1.30 7.76
CA GLN A 172 -20.21 1.55 8.05
C GLN A 172 -21.18 0.55 7.39
N ASP A 173 -20.78 -0.12 6.31
CA ASP A 173 -21.64 -1.02 5.52
C ASP A 173 -21.27 -2.49 5.80
N GLU A 174 -22.25 -3.36 6.02
CA GLU A 174 -22.04 -4.76 6.40
C GLU A 174 -21.79 -5.70 5.21
N GLU A 175 -22.11 -5.27 3.98
CA GLU A 175 -22.16 -6.15 2.81
C GLU A 175 -20.96 -6.00 1.87
N LYS A 176 -20.04 -5.06 2.15
CA LYS A 176 -18.89 -4.76 1.27
C LYS A 176 -17.57 -4.96 1.97
N GLY A 177 -16.61 -5.58 1.27
CA GLY A 177 -15.27 -5.81 1.80
C GLY A 177 -14.52 -4.51 2.05
N LYS A 178 -13.93 -4.35 3.23
CA LYS A 178 -13.33 -3.09 3.70
C LYS A 178 -12.07 -3.33 4.51
N THR A 179 -11.12 -2.44 4.41
CA THR A 179 -9.93 -2.44 5.27
C THR A 179 -9.88 -1.15 6.07
N GLY A 180 -9.62 -1.22 7.38
CA GLY A 180 -9.37 -0.02 8.17
C GLY A 180 -8.06 0.62 7.76
N ILE A 181 -6.94 -0.03 8.11
CA ILE A 181 -5.58 0.38 7.75
C ILE A 181 -4.92 -0.73 6.94
N ARG A 182 -4.43 -0.41 5.75
CA ARG A 182 -3.68 -1.33 4.87
C ARG A 182 -2.22 -0.90 4.77
N LEU A 183 -1.31 -1.85 4.95
CA LEU A 183 0.13 -1.71 4.72
C LEU A 183 0.54 -2.69 3.63
N SER A 184 1.23 -2.21 2.60
CA SER A 184 1.72 -3.03 1.49
C SER A 184 3.17 -2.66 1.18
N GLY A 185 4.12 -3.53 1.51
CA GLY A 185 5.56 -3.24 1.37
C GLY A 185 6.01 -2.02 2.21
N THR A 186 5.31 -1.73 3.30
CA THR A 186 5.59 -0.56 4.15
C THR A 186 6.66 -0.94 5.16
N THR A 187 7.68 -0.10 5.29
CA THR A 187 8.84 -0.36 6.15
C THR A 187 8.97 0.69 7.24
N ASP A 188 9.44 0.27 8.41
CA ASP A 188 9.74 1.17 9.54
C ASP A 188 8.58 2.13 9.88
N ALA A 189 7.30 1.72 9.79
CA ALA A 189 6.17 2.61 10.08
C ALA A 189 5.75 2.52 11.56
N TRP A 190 5.17 3.60 12.10
CA TRP A 190 4.60 3.61 13.45
C TRP A 190 3.09 3.81 13.39
N LEU A 191 2.35 2.77 13.76
CA LEU A 191 0.90 2.77 13.84
C LEU A 191 0.54 2.70 15.32
N ARG A 192 0.15 3.83 15.91
CA ARG A 192 -0.15 3.90 17.34
C ARG A 192 -1.48 4.52 17.67
N CYS A 193 -2.21 3.97 18.65
CA CYS A 193 -3.42 4.59 19.19
C CYS A 193 -4.52 4.86 18.15
N ASN A 194 -4.51 4.14 17.02
CA ASN A 194 -5.58 4.22 16.05
C ASN A 194 -6.76 3.35 16.48
N THR A 195 -7.95 3.78 16.14
CA THR A 195 -9.19 3.04 16.39
C THR A 195 -9.83 2.67 15.06
N VAL A 196 -10.00 1.36 14.82
CA VAL A 196 -10.72 0.83 13.65
C VAL A 196 -11.96 0.08 14.11
N MET A 197 -13.14 0.57 13.74
CA MET A 197 -14.40 -0.06 14.12
C MET A 197 -15.22 -0.41 12.90
N GLY A 198 -15.62 -1.67 12.80
CA GLY A 198 -16.62 -2.13 11.85
C GLY A 198 -18.07 -1.91 12.31
N PRO A 199 -19.05 -2.27 11.46
CA PRO A 199 -20.46 -2.11 11.79
C PRO A 199 -20.87 -3.13 12.85
N ALA A 200 -21.57 -2.67 13.88
CA ALA A 200 -22.04 -3.55 14.95
C ALA A 200 -23.05 -4.58 14.41
N GLY A 201 -22.77 -5.87 14.62
CA GLY A 201 -23.64 -6.96 14.14
C GLY A 201 -23.39 -7.40 12.70
N ALA A 202 -22.34 -6.87 12.05
CA ALA A 202 -21.94 -7.30 10.71
C ALA A 202 -21.73 -8.81 10.64
N PRO A 203 -22.22 -9.48 9.58
CA PRO A 203 -21.89 -10.88 9.35
C PRO A 203 -20.41 -10.98 8.97
N TYR A 204 -19.67 -11.86 9.66
CA TYR A 204 -18.26 -12.17 9.36
C TYR A 204 -18.01 -12.84 7.99
N SER A 205 -19.04 -12.94 7.14
CA SER A 205 -18.97 -13.51 5.80
C SER A 205 -18.40 -12.56 4.74
N VAL A 206 -18.15 -11.30 5.10
CA VAL A 206 -17.60 -10.27 4.21
C VAL A 206 -16.16 -9.95 4.60
N ASP A 207 -15.27 -9.88 3.62
CA ASP A 207 -13.84 -9.62 3.81
C ASP A 207 -13.60 -8.23 4.40
N SER A 208 -13.53 -8.18 5.72
CA SER A 208 -13.30 -6.96 6.48
C SER A 208 -12.12 -7.11 7.40
N TYR A 209 -11.19 -6.16 7.33
CA TYR A 209 -9.93 -6.20 8.06
C TYR A 209 -9.82 -4.93 8.90
N GLY A 210 -9.47 -5.07 10.18
CA GLY A 210 -9.08 -3.93 11.00
C GLY A 210 -7.77 -3.34 10.47
N PHE A 211 -6.73 -4.15 10.55
CA PHE A 211 -5.40 -3.90 10.02
C PHE A 211 -5.01 -5.05 9.08
N ASN A 212 -4.53 -4.73 7.88
CA ASN A 212 -4.03 -5.70 6.91
C ASN A 212 -2.62 -5.33 6.48
N ALA A 213 -1.64 -6.15 6.84
CA ALA A 213 -0.23 -5.93 6.56
C ALA A 213 0.32 -7.04 5.65
N THR A 214 0.77 -6.66 4.45
CA THR A 214 1.45 -7.57 3.52
C THR A 214 2.85 -7.06 3.25
N GLY A 215 3.87 -7.86 3.58
CA GLY A 215 5.28 -7.48 3.43
C GLY A 215 5.66 -6.23 4.24
N ALA A 216 5.12 -6.08 5.45
CA ALA A 216 5.37 -4.91 6.29
C ALA A 216 6.51 -5.21 7.29
N SER A 217 7.73 -4.72 7.02
CA SER A 217 8.91 -4.98 7.86
C SER A 217 9.25 -3.81 8.78
N GLY A 218 9.94 -4.07 9.89
CA GLY A 218 10.40 -3.06 10.86
C GLY A 218 9.29 -2.21 11.49
N THR A 219 8.02 -2.59 11.29
CA THR A 219 6.87 -1.74 11.58
C THR A 219 6.39 -1.97 13.01
N LEU A 220 6.13 -0.86 13.71
CA LEU A 220 5.53 -0.87 15.04
C LEU A 220 4.02 -0.69 14.93
N ILE A 221 3.29 -1.65 15.46
CA ILE A 221 1.83 -1.62 15.60
C ILE A 221 1.54 -1.68 17.09
N THR A 222 1.30 -0.53 17.69
CA THR A 222 1.21 -0.41 19.15
C THR A 222 -0.06 0.27 19.65
N CYS A 223 -0.68 -0.26 20.71
CA CYS A 223 -1.79 0.42 21.40
C CYS A 223 -2.98 0.79 20.49
N ASN A 224 -3.18 0.08 19.40
CA ASN A 224 -4.33 0.28 18.53
C ASN A 224 -5.53 -0.48 19.07
N THR A 225 -6.74 -0.01 18.76
CA THR A 225 -7.99 -0.71 19.06
C THR A 225 -8.68 -1.12 17.77
N THR A 226 -9.12 -2.37 17.69
CA THR A 226 -9.93 -2.85 16.57
C THR A 226 -11.15 -3.64 17.04
N SER A 227 -12.27 -3.51 16.33
CA SER A 227 -13.51 -4.23 16.63
C SER A 227 -14.42 -4.40 15.42
N ASN A 228 -15.30 -5.39 15.48
CA ASN A 228 -16.41 -5.66 14.55
C ASN A 228 -16.00 -5.87 13.09
N THR A 229 -14.89 -6.58 12.84
CA THR A 229 -14.44 -6.97 11.50
C THR A 229 -14.28 -8.48 11.40
N ARG A 230 -14.19 -9.03 10.17
CA ARG A 230 -13.85 -10.44 9.97
C ARG A 230 -12.50 -10.74 10.62
N LEU A 231 -11.45 -10.01 10.25
CA LEU A 231 -10.14 -10.13 10.88
C LEU A 231 -9.77 -8.84 11.62
N GLY A 232 -9.33 -8.94 12.87
CA GLY A 232 -8.80 -7.78 13.60
C GLY A 232 -7.47 -7.32 13.00
N PHE A 233 -6.48 -8.22 13.03
CA PHE A 233 -5.16 -8.03 12.44
C PHE A 233 -4.83 -9.18 11.47
N ARG A 234 -4.27 -8.86 10.30
CA ARG A 234 -3.78 -9.83 9.32
C ARG A 234 -2.33 -9.51 8.94
N PHE A 235 -1.48 -10.53 8.94
CA PHE A 235 -0.10 -10.47 8.44
C PHE A 235 0.14 -11.51 7.35
N GLU A 236 0.82 -11.11 6.28
CA GLU A 236 1.16 -11.95 5.14
C GLU A 236 2.52 -11.58 4.56
N GLY A 237 3.27 -12.58 4.08
CA GLY A 237 4.63 -12.40 3.59
C GLY A 237 5.64 -12.01 4.69
N MET A 238 6.81 -11.54 4.26
CA MET A 238 7.91 -11.22 5.17
C MET A 238 7.65 -9.91 5.92
N GLY A 239 7.35 -10.01 7.21
CA GLY A 239 7.15 -8.89 8.13
C GLY A 239 8.21 -8.88 9.24
N ASP A 240 9.46 -9.15 8.89
CA ASP A 240 10.56 -9.23 9.84
C ASP A 240 10.72 -7.95 10.68
N ALA A 241 11.11 -8.12 11.94
CA ALA A 241 11.22 -7.05 12.95
C ALA A 241 9.93 -6.24 13.19
N VAL A 242 8.75 -6.78 12.90
CA VAL A 242 7.49 -6.19 13.35
C VAL A 242 7.40 -6.26 14.87
N GLN A 243 6.98 -5.15 15.47
CA GLN A 243 6.64 -5.06 16.88
C GLN A 243 5.12 -4.92 17.01
N PHE A 244 4.45 -5.97 17.49
CA PHE A 244 3.01 -5.98 17.69
C PHE A 244 2.70 -5.97 19.19
N GLN A 245 2.42 -4.78 19.77
CA GLN A 245 2.38 -4.62 21.24
C GLN A 245 1.24 -3.74 21.78
N GLY A 246 0.62 -4.13 22.89
CA GLY A 246 -0.40 -3.35 23.59
C GLY A 246 -1.71 -3.15 22.84
N ASN A 247 -1.93 -3.86 21.72
CA ASN A 247 -3.14 -3.67 20.94
C ASN A 247 -4.36 -4.28 21.65
N THR A 248 -5.49 -3.58 21.58
CA THR A 248 -6.77 -4.06 22.11
C THR A 248 -7.60 -4.66 20.98
N ILE A 249 -7.75 -5.98 21.01
CA ILE A 249 -8.46 -6.79 20.02
C ILE A 249 -9.84 -7.11 20.59
N GLN A 250 -10.91 -6.55 20.00
CA GLN A 250 -12.28 -6.75 20.47
C GLN A 250 -12.99 -7.83 19.64
N ASP A 251 -14.24 -7.61 19.23
CA ASP A 251 -15.08 -8.64 18.61
C ASP A 251 -14.70 -8.86 17.13
N HIS A 252 -14.39 -10.10 16.75
CA HIS A 252 -14.00 -10.46 15.38
C HIS A 252 -14.44 -11.87 14.98
N PHE A 253 -14.21 -12.28 13.72
CA PHE A 253 -14.16 -13.72 13.41
C PHE A 253 -12.88 -14.31 13.97
N ASP A 254 -11.73 -13.88 13.46
CA ASP A 254 -10.42 -14.15 14.06
C ASP A 254 -9.81 -12.83 14.54
N GLY A 255 -9.29 -12.80 15.77
CA GLY A 255 -8.68 -11.60 16.33
C GLY A 255 -7.35 -11.24 15.62
N LEU A 256 -6.47 -12.22 15.51
CA LEU A 256 -5.19 -12.15 14.81
C LEU A 256 -5.08 -13.31 13.81
N LEU A 257 -4.69 -13.03 12.58
CA LEU A 257 -4.37 -14.02 11.56
C LEU A 257 -2.95 -13.78 11.01
N ILE A 258 -2.10 -14.80 11.08
CA ILE A 258 -0.89 -14.89 10.25
C ILE A 258 -1.14 -15.92 9.14
N GLU A 259 -1.02 -15.46 7.90
CA GLU A 259 -1.22 -16.27 6.70
C GLU A 259 -0.11 -17.32 6.51
N GLU A 260 -0.28 -18.22 5.55
CA GLU A 260 0.63 -19.37 5.32
C GLU A 260 2.09 -18.96 5.08
N THR A 261 2.31 -17.78 4.49
CA THR A 261 3.62 -17.22 4.15
C THR A 261 4.07 -16.12 5.13
N GLY A 262 3.27 -15.83 6.15
CA GLY A 262 3.51 -14.74 7.08
C GLY A 262 4.58 -15.07 8.13
N ALA A 263 5.54 -14.17 8.32
CA ALA A 263 6.50 -14.25 9.42
C ALA A 263 6.76 -12.84 9.99
N ILE A 264 6.52 -12.65 11.29
CA ILE A 264 6.63 -11.32 11.94
C ILE A 264 7.73 -11.23 13.02
N GLY A 265 8.45 -12.32 13.26
CA GLY A 265 9.45 -12.41 14.31
C GLY A 265 8.84 -12.64 15.69
N LEU A 266 9.69 -12.92 16.67
CA LEU A 266 9.26 -13.21 18.04
C LEU A 266 8.54 -12.03 18.71
N GLN A 267 7.51 -12.30 19.50
CA GLN A 267 6.72 -11.31 20.21
C GLN A 267 6.77 -11.57 21.72
N GLU A 268 7.74 -10.97 22.39
CA GLU A 268 8.02 -11.20 23.82
C GLU A 268 7.32 -10.21 24.74
N HIS A 269 6.40 -10.69 25.58
CA HIS A 269 5.70 -9.92 26.62
C HIS A 269 5.11 -8.60 26.12
N GLN A 270 4.58 -8.63 24.90
CA GLN A 270 4.12 -7.45 24.18
C GLN A 270 2.77 -6.90 24.64
N GLY A 271 2.09 -7.55 25.59
CA GLY A 271 0.93 -6.97 26.28
C GLY A 271 -0.30 -6.71 25.41
N ASN A 272 -0.48 -7.43 24.30
CA ASN A 272 -1.72 -7.35 23.52
C ASN A 272 -2.89 -7.93 24.32
N LEU A 273 -4.06 -7.33 24.19
CA LEU A 273 -5.26 -7.62 24.98
C LEU A 273 -6.37 -8.17 24.09
N TRP A 274 -6.81 -9.40 24.35
CA TRP A 274 -7.95 -10.04 23.71
C TRP A 274 -9.21 -9.82 24.55
N CYS A 275 -9.96 -8.78 24.21
CA CYS A 275 -11.10 -8.27 24.99
C CYS A 275 -12.47 -8.68 24.45
N GLY A 276 -12.57 -9.16 23.21
CA GLY A 276 -13.86 -9.44 22.57
C GLY A 276 -14.21 -10.92 22.44
N ALA A 277 -15.31 -11.16 21.74
CA ALA A 277 -15.76 -12.48 21.32
C ALA A 277 -15.30 -12.81 19.90
N TYR A 278 -14.84 -14.05 19.70
CA TYR A 278 -14.34 -14.55 18.42
C TYR A 278 -15.27 -15.64 17.87
N ALA A 279 -15.73 -15.50 16.62
CA ALA A 279 -16.52 -16.55 15.97
C ALA A 279 -15.64 -17.70 15.43
N GLY A 280 -14.39 -17.40 15.11
CA GLY A 280 -13.29 -18.34 14.92
C GLY A 280 -12.49 -18.43 16.22
N VAL A 281 -11.29 -17.85 16.25
CA VAL A 281 -10.37 -17.90 17.40
C VAL A 281 -9.72 -16.54 17.69
N GLY A 282 -9.14 -16.38 18.88
CA GLY A 282 -8.45 -15.14 19.23
C GLY A 282 -7.17 -14.92 18.40
N ALA A 283 -6.46 -16.00 18.07
CA ALA A 283 -5.30 -15.96 17.18
C ALA A 283 -5.18 -17.23 16.31
N ARG A 284 -4.85 -17.08 15.03
CA ARG A 284 -4.67 -18.19 14.07
C ARG A 284 -3.39 -18.01 13.25
N HIS A 285 -2.63 -19.09 13.07
CA HIS A 285 -1.50 -19.15 12.15
C HIS A 285 -1.74 -20.27 11.13
N LEU A 286 -1.72 -19.95 9.84
CA LEU A 286 -2.11 -20.90 8.79
C LEU A 286 -0.96 -21.75 8.24
N ALA A 287 0.29 -21.35 8.43
CA ALA A 287 1.44 -22.11 7.94
C ALA A 287 1.41 -23.60 8.37
N GLU A 288 1.54 -24.48 7.39
CA GLU A 288 1.58 -25.93 7.61
C GLU A 288 2.95 -26.40 8.12
N ILE A 289 4.01 -25.61 7.95
CA ILE A 289 5.38 -25.94 8.39
C ILE A 289 5.61 -25.42 9.82
N PRO A 290 5.93 -26.28 10.81
CA PRO A 290 6.13 -25.85 12.19
C PRO A 290 7.26 -24.82 12.40
N SER A 291 8.37 -24.92 11.66
CA SER A 291 9.51 -23.99 11.76
C SER A 291 9.13 -22.55 11.38
N ASN A 292 8.20 -22.39 10.42
CA ASN A 292 7.65 -21.11 9.99
C ASN A 292 6.74 -20.51 11.08
N VAL A 293 5.83 -21.31 11.64
CA VAL A 293 4.98 -20.89 12.77
C VAL A 293 5.81 -20.37 13.95
N LEU A 294 6.90 -21.08 14.27
CA LEU A 294 7.77 -20.73 15.39
C LEU A 294 8.55 -19.41 15.16
N SER A 295 8.73 -18.98 13.91
CA SER A 295 9.33 -17.69 13.58
C SER A 295 8.45 -16.48 13.95
N SER A 296 7.21 -16.71 14.42
CA SER A 296 6.30 -15.67 14.90
C SER A 296 5.80 -15.94 16.33
N THR A 297 6.55 -16.68 17.15
CA THR A 297 6.10 -17.12 18.49
C THR A 297 5.80 -15.94 19.43
N PHE A 298 4.70 -16.07 20.18
CA PHE A 298 4.29 -15.14 21.23
C PHE A 298 4.65 -15.69 22.61
N PHE A 299 5.43 -14.93 23.37
CA PHE A 299 5.65 -15.16 24.78
C PHE A 299 4.75 -14.22 25.57
N VAL A 300 3.89 -14.77 26.41
CA VAL A 300 2.89 -14.02 27.17
C VAL A 300 2.97 -14.40 28.63
N ASP A 301 2.54 -13.50 29.51
CA ASP A 301 2.34 -13.79 30.92
C ASP A 301 0.83 -13.81 31.15
N GLU A 302 0.24 -15.00 31.27
CA GLU A 302 -1.22 -15.13 31.39
C GLU A 302 -1.77 -14.60 32.74
N ASP A 303 -0.92 -14.60 33.77
CA ASP A 303 -1.27 -14.20 35.14
C ASP A 303 -1.01 -12.70 35.40
N PHE A 304 -0.36 -11.99 34.49
CA PHE A 304 -0.08 -10.57 34.62
C PHE A 304 -1.38 -9.74 34.72
N PRO A 305 -1.52 -8.86 35.75
CA PRO A 305 -2.75 -8.10 35.96
C PRO A 305 -3.15 -7.24 34.76
N SER A 306 -4.27 -7.58 34.13
CA SER A 306 -4.77 -6.94 32.93
C SER A 306 -6.31 -6.88 32.92
N GLU A 307 -6.88 -6.01 32.09
CA GLU A 307 -8.34 -5.84 31.98
C GLU A 307 -9.02 -6.93 31.13
N CYS A 308 -8.24 -7.62 30.30
CA CYS A 308 -8.67 -8.63 29.33
C CYS A 308 -7.65 -9.77 29.27
N LEU A 309 -7.89 -10.79 28.45
CA LEU A 309 -6.96 -11.91 28.31
C LEU A 309 -5.67 -11.48 27.60
N LEU A 310 -4.53 -11.89 28.14
CA LEU A 310 -3.21 -11.79 27.49
C LEU A 310 -2.89 -13.04 26.66
N LEU A 311 -3.41 -14.21 27.07
CA LEU A 311 -3.34 -15.46 26.31
C LEU A 311 -4.72 -15.75 25.68
N PRO A 312 -4.86 -15.68 24.35
CA PRO A 312 -6.11 -16.04 23.67
C PRO A 312 -6.25 -17.55 23.47
N ASP A 313 -7.45 -17.99 23.09
CA ASP A 313 -7.58 -19.24 22.35
C ASP A 313 -6.88 -19.10 20.98
N TRP A 314 -6.07 -20.08 20.62
CA TRP A 314 -5.28 -20.04 19.39
C TRP A 314 -5.28 -21.37 18.61
N GLU A 315 -5.06 -21.28 17.29
CA GLU A 315 -4.94 -22.42 16.39
C GLU A 315 -3.70 -22.27 15.47
N ALA A 316 -2.78 -23.23 15.53
CA ALA A 316 -1.56 -23.26 14.71
C ALA A 316 -0.98 -24.69 14.64
N ASN A 317 -0.05 -24.95 13.70
CA ASN A 317 0.62 -26.25 13.56
C ASN A 317 1.93 -26.39 14.40
N ALA A 318 2.14 -25.49 15.36
CA ALA A 318 3.22 -25.57 16.35
C ALA A 318 2.79 -24.87 17.65
N GLN A 319 3.61 -24.98 18.70
CA GLN A 319 3.38 -24.23 19.94
C GLN A 319 3.70 -22.76 19.70
N TRP A 320 2.67 -22.00 19.34
CA TRP A 320 2.81 -20.63 18.87
C TRP A 320 2.67 -19.57 19.98
N PHE A 321 1.89 -19.87 21.02
CA PHE A 321 1.84 -19.08 22.26
C PHE A 321 2.47 -19.88 23.40
N VAL A 322 3.37 -19.24 24.14
CA VAL A 322 4.08 -19.82 25.29
C VAL A 322 3.87 -18.92 26.49
N ASP A 323 3.29 -19.48 27.55
CA ASP A 323 3.13 -18.80 28.82
C ASP A 323 4.47 -18.78 29.59
N GLN A 324 4.84 -17.60 30.07
CA GLN A 324 6.07 -17.32 30.80
C GLN A 324 5.80 -16.25 31.88
N ASP A 325 5.96 -16.65 33.15
CA ASP A 325 5.89 -15.73 34.28
C ASP A 325 7.03 -14.71 34.24
N VAL A 326 6.70 -13.42 34.15
CA VAL A 326 7.70 -12.34 34.19
C VAL A 326 7.32 -11.22 35.13
N ASP A 327 8.31 -10.42 35.55
CA ASP A 327 8.07 -9.29 36.44
C ASP A 327 7.40 -8.09 35.72
N SER A 328 7.36 -8.08 34.38
CA SER A 328 6.78 -6.99 33.58
C SER A 328 6.31 -7.43 32.20
N THR A 329 5.13 -6.98 31.82
CA THR A 329 4.59 -7.03 30.44
C THR A 329 4.42 -5.60 29.91
N PHE A 330 4.54 -5.39 28.60
CA PHE A 330 4.34 -4.09 27.97
C PHE A 330 2.95 -3.52 28.30
N GLN A 331 2.90 -2.21 28.58
CA GLN A 331 1.67 -1.47 28.85
C GLN A 331 1.67 -0.16 28.08
N CYS A 332 0.54 0.17 27.45
CA CYS A 332 0.38 1.42 26.70
C CYS A 332 0.52 2.68 27.56
N VAL A 333 0.12 2.59 28.83
CA VAL A 333 0.20 3.68 29.78
C VAL A 333 0.80 3.16 31.08
N THR A 334 1.83 3.84 31.56
CA THR A 334 2.51 3.61 32.83
C THR A 334 2.59 4.94 33.60
N GLU A 335 3.09 4.91 34.85
CA GLU A 335 3.31 6.16 35.60
C GLU A 335 4.35 7.09 34.94
N SER A 336 5.27 6.54 34.14
CA SER A 336 6.39 7.26 33.53
C SER A 336 6.28 7.49 32.02
N ALA A 337 5.37 6.80 31.33
CA ALA A 337 5.22 6.88 29.87
C ALA A 337 3.77 6.63 29.42
N ASP A 338 3.35 7.37 28.40
CA ASP A 338 2.08 7.20 27.69
C ASP A 338 2.36 7.17 26.19
N VAL A 339 2.14 6.00 25.56
CA VAL A 339 2.41 5.76 24.14
C VAL A 339 1.53 6.62 23.23
N CYS A 340 0.35 7.02 23.71
CA CYS A 340 -0.59 7.88 22.99
C CYS A 340 -0.36 9.37 23.23
N SER A 341 0.60 9.75 24.07
CA SER A 341 0.92 11.16 24.25
C SER A 341 1.59 11.77 23.00
N VAL A 342 1.40 13.07 22.81
CA VAL A 342 1.99 13.81 21.66
C VAL A 342 3.51 13.93 21.77
N ASN A 343 4.07 13.72 22.97
CA ASN A 343 5.49 13.89 23.29
C ASN A 343 6.22 12.57 23.55
N THR A 344 5.61 11.42 23.23
CA THR A 344 6.28 10.15 23.45
C THR A 344 7.55 10.12 22.60
N PRO A 345 8.74 9.94 23.22
CA PRO A 345 9.94 9.61 22.46
C PRO A 345 9.59 8.42 21.58
N GLY A 346 10.08 8.44 20.33
CA GLY A 346 9.97 7.30 19.44
C GLY A 346 10.19 6.01 20.20
N SER A 347 9.18 5.17 20.23
CA SER A 347 9.28 3.77 20.68
C SER A 347 10.54 3.16 20.08
N GLY A 348 11.36 2.54 20.92
CA GLY A 348 12.62 1.95 20.53
C GLY A 348 12.48 0.98 19.36
N GLU A 349 13.52 0.91 18.54
CA GLU A 349 13.69 -0.17 17.57
C GLU A 349 13.69 -1.51 18.30
N LYS A 350 13.16 -2.56 17.67
CA LYS A 350 13.16 -3.91 18.25
C LYS A 350 14.62 -4.31 18.38
N PRO A 351 15.11 -4.71 19.57
CA PRO A 351 16.45 -5.26 19.68
C PRO A 351 16.57 -6.44 18.70
N GLU A 352 17.44 -6.33 17.70
CA GLU A 352 17.62 -7.37 16.68
C GLU A 352 18.27 -8.64 17.26
N GLU A 353 18.85 -8.53 18.46
CA GLU A 353 19.71 -9.50 19.13
C GLU A 353 18.98 -10.77 19.62
N GLU A 354 17.64 -10.74 19.76
CA GLU A 354 16.86 -11.84 20.36
C GLU A 354 15.87 -12.51 19.39
N ASP A 355 15.80 -12.09 18.13
CA ASP A 355 14.80 -12.60 17.18
C ASP A 355 15.30 -13.80 16.34
N GLU A 356 14.80 -15.00 16.66
CA GLU A 356 15.12 -16.26 15.95
C GLU A 356 14.88 -16.17 14.43
N LEU A 357 13.90 -15.37 13.98
CA LEU A 357 13.66 -15.17 12.55
C LEU A 357 14.88 -14.53 11.86
N LEU A 358 15.52 -13.54 12.49
CA LEU A 358 16.64 -12.82 11.88
C LEU A 358 17.87 -13.72 11.75
N GLN A 359 18.12 -14.58 12.74
CA GLN A 359 19.19 -15.58 12.67
C GLN A 359 18.92 -16.61 11.55
N LYS A 360 17.67 -17.11 11.43
CA LYS A 360 17.29 -18.01 10.33
C LYS A 360 17.50 -17.38 8.95
N LEU A 361 17.18 -16.09 8.81
CA LEU A 361 17.42 -15.35 7.57
C LEU A 361 18.92 -15.22 7.26
N ALA A 362 19.74 -14.91 8.27
CA ALA A 362 21.18 -14.79 8.11
C ALA A 362 21.84 -16.13 7.72
N GLU A 363 21.43 -17.22 8.37
CA GLU A 363 21.93 -18.57 8.08
C GLU A 363 21.34 -19.19 6.81
N GLY A 364 20.33 -18.54 6.22
CA GLY A 364 19.60 -19.04 5.06
C GLY A 364 18.79 -20.32 5.33
N SER A 365 18.29 -20.46 6.57
CA SER A 365 17.53 -21.61 7.07
C SER A 365 16.04 -21.30 7.29
N PHE A 366 15.56 -20.16 6.77
CA PHE A 366 14.14 -19.80 6.79
C PHE A 366 13.34 -20.76 5.89
N GLU A 367 12.25 -21.30 6.41
CA GLU A 367 11.35 -22.17 5.66
C GLU A 367 9.98 -21.50 5.49
N SER A 368 9.40 -21.63 4.30
CA SER A 368 8.04 -21.17 3.99
C SER A 368 7.32 -22.20 3.12
N PRO A 369 6.01 -22.47 3.35
CA PRO A 369 5.25 -23.39 2.52
C PRO A 369 5.27 -23.03 1.04
N GLU A 370 5.29 -21.73 0.75
CA GLU A 370 5.30 -21.17 -0.61
C GLU A 370 6.27 -19.99 -0.68
N PHE A 371 6.81 -19.74 -1.87
CA PHE A 371 7.68 -18.60 -2.16
C PHE A 371 8.93 -18.47 -1.26
N GLU A 372 9.45 -19.58 -0.75
CA GLU A 372 10.58 -19.62 0.20
C GLU A 372 11.77 -18.77 -0.24
N ASP A 373 12.30 -19.01 -1.46
CA ASP A 373 13.47 -18.29 -1.98
C ASP A 373 13.24 -16.77 -2.01
N ALA A 374 12.07 -16.34 -2.46
CA ALA A 374 11.71 -14.92 -2.58
C ALA A 374 11.56 -14.25 -1.20
N LEU A 375 10.88 -14.93 -0.27
CA LEU A 375 10.68 -14.43 1.09
C LEU A 375 12.00 -14.39 1.87
N GLN A 376 12.84 -15.43 1.74
CA GLN A 376 14.16 -15.47 2.34
C GLN A 376 15.04 -14.33 1.83
N TRP A 377 15.10 -14.14 0.51
CA TRP A 377 15.88 -13.07 -0.10
C TRP A 377 15.38 -11.68 0.32
N THR A 378 14.06 -11.47 0.36
CA THR A 378 13.46 -10.22 0.87
C THR A 378 13.82 -9.98 2.34
N GLY A 379 13.72 -10.99 3.21
CA GLY A 379 14.12 -10.86 4.61
C GLY A 379 15.62 -10.56 4.78
N GLN A 380 16.47 -11.19 3.97
CA GLN A 380 17.91 -10.92 3.94
C GLN A 380 18.22 -9.48 3.48
N ARG A 381 17.54 -8.97 2.45
CA ARG A 381 17.62 -7.57 2.02
C ARG A 381 17.28 -6.60 3.16
N HIS A 382 16.18 -6.86 3.88
CA HIS A 382 15.77 -6.03 5.02
C HIS A 382 16.81 -6.04 6.14
N LEU A 383 17.24 -7.25 6.55
CA LEU A 383 18.23 -7.42 7.61
C LEU A 383 19.57 -6.74 7.25
N TYR A 384 20.11 -7.00 6.06
CA TYR A 384 21.37 -6.41 5.61
C TYR A 384 21.31 -4.88 5.65
N TYR A 385 20.23 -4.30 5.14
CA TYR A 385 20.04 -2.85 5.14
C TYR A 385 19.87 -2.25 6.56
N ARG A 386 19.23 -2.95 7.50
CA ARG A 386 19.16 -2.51 8.90
C ARG A 386 20.51 -2.57 9.60
N LEU A 387 21.27 -3.66 9.42
CA LEU A 387 22.61 -3.80 9.99
C LEU A 387 23.58 -2.71 9.48
N LEU A 388 23.50 -2.32 8.21
CA LEU A 388 24.27 -1.19 7.69
C LEU A 388 23.96 0.15 8.37
N LYS A 389 22.74 0.32 8.91
CA LYS A 389 22.32 1.55 9.59
C LYS A 389 22.76 1.62 11.06
N LYS A 390 23.07 0.50 11.70
CA LYS A 390 23.60 0.47 13.08
C LYS A 390 24.90 1.27 13.24
N GLY A 391 25.67 1.46 12.16
CA GLY A 391 26.78 2.41 12.12
C GLY A 391 27.94 2.02 13.05
N GLU A 392 28.15 2.80 14.12
CA GLU A 392 29.22 2.54 15.12
C GLU A 392 28.76 1.63 16.28
N GLU A 393 27.48 1.21 16.30
CA GLU A 393 27.00 0.23 17.27
C GLU A 393 27.74 -1.11 17.09
N ALA A 394 27.99 -1.80 18.20
CA ALA A 394 28.69 -3.08 18.16
C ALA A 394 27.77 -4.13 17.53
N LEU A 395 28.22 -4.70 16.41
CA LEU A 395 27.56 -5.83 15.79
C LEU A 395 27.92 -7.13 16.53
N GLU A 396 26.98 -8.06 16.59
CA GLU A 396 27.24 -9.41 17.05
C GLU A 396 28.04 -10.20 16.01
N SER A 397 28.74 -11.26 16.45
CA SER A 397 29.60 -12.04 15.54
C SER A 397 28.85 -12.58 14.33
N TRP A 398 27.61 -13.02 14.51
CA TRP A 398 26.80 -13.56 13.42
C TRP A 398 26.31 -12.47 12.46
N GLU A 399 26.14 -11.23 12.94
CA GLU A 399 25.78 -10.08 12.11
C GLU A 399 26.96 -9.65 11.24
N GLU A 400 28.18 -9.63 11.81
CA GLU A 400 29.42 -9.39 11.06
C GLU A 400 29.66 -10.47 9.99
N ASP A 401 29.52 -11.75 10.36
CA ASP A 401 29.67 -12.89 9.45
C ASP A 401 28.66 -12.80 8.29
N PHE A 402 27.40 -12.45 8.59
CA PHE A 402 26.35 -12.26 7.58
C PHE A 402 26.66 -11.11 6.62
N LEU A 403 27.11 -9.96 7.12
CA LEU A 403 27.48 -8.83 6.25
C LEU A 403 28.64 -9.21 5.32
N GLU A 404 29.67 -9.91 5.81
CA GLU A 404 30.80 -10.36 4.98
C GLU A 404 30.37 -11.39 3.93
N GLU A 405 29.51 -12.35 4.30
CA GLU A 405 29.05 -13.40 3.39
C GLU A 405 28.21 -12.84 2.23
N TYR A 406 27.33 -11.88 2.51
CA TYR A 406 26.38 -11.35 1.51
C TYR A 406 26.88 -10.09 0.78
N GLU A 407 28.03 -9.52 1.15
CA GLU A 407 28.59 -8.29 0.56
C GLU A 407 28.65 -8.32 -0.98
N ASN A 408 29.08 -9.44 -1.55
CA ASN A 408 29.29 -9.61 -2.99
C ASN A 408 28.20 -10.48 -3.65
N THR A 409 26.98 -10.45 -3.09
CA THR A 409 25.80 -11.12 -3.62
C THR A 409 24.76 -10.07 -4.05
N THR A 410 23.67 -10.50 -4.69
CA THR A 410 22.57 -9.58 -5.03
C THR A 410 22.00 -8.88 -3.79
N VAL A 411 22.06 -9.50 -2.60
CA VAL A 411 21.62 -8.87 -1.35
C VAL A 411 22.47 -7.63 -1.02
N GLY A 412 23.79 -7.76 -1.06
CA GLY A 412 24.74 -6.66 -0.82
C GLY A 412 24.70 -5.62 -1.95
N ASP A 413 24.70 -6.07 -3.20
CA ASP A 413 24.73 -5.20 -4.39
C ASP A 413 23.51 -4.27 -4.46
N PHE A 414 22.29 -4.80 -4.26
CA PHE A 414 21.10 -3.94 -4.23
C PHE A 414 21.03 -3.07 -2.97
N SER A 415 21.60 -3.53 -1.85
CA SER A 415 21.71 -2.69 -0.65
C SER A 415 22.66 -1.51 -0.87
N LEU A 416 23.69 -1.66 -1.72
CA LEU A 416 24.52 -0.54 -2.16
C LEU A 416 23.70 0.46 -3.00
N VAL A 417 22.91 0.00 -3.96
CA VAL A 417 22.01 0.87 -4.75
C VAL A 417 21.07 1.65 -3.82
N ASP A 418 20.44 0.97 -2.86
CA ASP A 418 19.53 1.59 -1.91
C ASP A 418 20.24 2.62 -1.01
N THR A 419 21.44 2.32 -0.51
CA THR A 419 22.20 3.27 0.33
C THR A 419 22.71 4.49 -0.46
N THR A 420 23.11 4.31 -1.71
CA THR A 420 23.46 5.41 -2.63
C THR A 420 22.25 6.30 -2.91
N LEU A 421 21.09 5.72 -3.22
CA LEU A 421 19.85 6.47 -3.40
C LEU A 421 19.42 7.19 -2.11
N ASN A 422 19.53 6.53 -0.96
CA ASN A 422 19.25 7.16 0.32
C ASN A 422 20.15 8.36 0.59
N THR A 423 21.45 8.24 0.30
CA THR A 423 22.40 9.37 0.38
C THR A 423 21.98 10.51 -0.53
N ALA A 424 21.65 10.24 -1.80
CA ALA A 424 21.20 11.24 -2.75
C ALA A 424 19.97 12.02 -2.24
N PHE A 425 19.03 11.31 -1.61
CA PHE A 425 17.80 11.91 -1.09
C PHE A 425 17.88 12.38 0.37
N THR A 426 19.07 12.35 0.98
CA THR A 426 19.31 12.88 2.32
C THR A 426 19.85 14.31 2.23
N LEU A 427 19.15 15.26 2.85
CA LEU A 427 19.58 16.65 2.88
C LEU A 427 20.65 16.87 3.95
N GLY A 428 21.76 17.50 3.55
CA GLY A 428 22.81 17.90 4.50
C GLY A 428 22.32 18.91 5.54
N GLU A 429 22.90 18.87 6.75
CA GLU A 429 22.44 19.65 7.91
C GLU A 429 22.26 21.15 7.63
N HIS A 430 23.19 21.77 6.89
CA HIS A 430 23.12 23.19 6.53
C HIS A 430 21.89 23.50 5.66
N THR A 431 21.64 22.69 4.64
CA THR A 431 20.51 22.86 3.72
C THR A 431 19.19 22.60 4.47
N THR A 432 19.15 21.57 5.31
CA THR A 432 18.00 21.27 6.18
C THR A 432 17.67 22.46 7.08
N ALA A 433 18.66 23.01 7.78
CA ALA A 433 18.47 24.18 8.65
C ALA A 433 18.01 25.45 7.88
N ALA A 434 18.53 25.66 6.66
CA ALA A 434 18.11 26.77 5.82
C ALA A 434 16.64 26.66 5.41
N LEU A 435 16.22 25.47 4.94
CA LEU A 435 14.82 25.20 4.58
C LEU A 435 13.90 25.23 5.82
N ASP A 436 14.36 24.80 7.00
CA ASP A 436 13.58 24.85 8.24
C ASP A 436 13.28 26.28 8.67
N SER A 437 14.31 27.13 8.57
CA SER A 437 14.17 28.56 8.80
C SER A 437 13.18 29.20 7.81
N LEU A 438 13.27 28.85 6.53
CA LEU A 438 12.35 29.34 5.50
C LEU A 438 10.91 28.90 5.77
N ASN A 439 10.68 27.61 6.08
CA ASN A 439 9.35 27.09 6.38
C ASN A 439 8.71 27.78 7.58
N SER A 440 9.46 27.96 8.67
CA SER A 440 8.97 28.65 9.87
C SER A 440 8.59 30.11 9.58
N ARG A 441 9.38 30.79 8.73
CA ARG A 441 9.09 32.15 8.28
C ARG A 441 7.86 32.21 7.38
N ILE A 442 7.70 31.25 6.46
CA ILE A 442 6.54 31.13 5.57
C ILE A 442 5.27 30.90 6.40
N GLU A 443 5.26 29.93 7.31
CA GLU A 443 4.11 29.64 8.18
C GLU A 443 3.69 30.87 8.98
N SER A 444 4.64 31.58 9.60
CA SER A 444 4.34 32.82 10.32
C SER A 444 3.72 33.91 9.44
N LYS A 445 4.14 34.02 8.17
CA LYS A 445 3.53 34.97 7.22
C LYS A 445 2.18 34.52 6.72
N LEU A 446 1.97 33.21 6.54
CA LEU A 446 0.67 32.64 6.19
C LEU A 446 -0.36 32.84 7.30
N ASP A 447 0.02 32.67 8.57
CA ASP A 447 -0.85 32.97 9.71
C ASP A 447 -1.23 34.45 9.76
N SER A 448 -0.27 35.33 9.49
CA SER A 448 -0.51 36.77 9.40
C SER A 448 -1.43 37.12 8.24
N LEU A 449 -1.26 36.44 7.09
CA LEU A 449 -2.07 36.63 5.89
C LEU A 449 -3.52 36.18 6.14
N HIS A 450 -3.69 34.99 6.72
CA HIS A 450 -4.99 34.46 7.14
C HIS A 450 -5.74 35.46 8.01
N TRP A 451 -5.05 36.04 9.00
CA TRP A 451 -5.64 37.02 9.89
C TRP A 451 -6.09 38.29 9.16
N VAL A 452 -5.26 38.83 8.26
CA VAL A 452 -5.60 40.01 7.46
C VAL A 452 -6.80 39.74 6.54
N ASP A 453 -6.83 38.57 5.89
CA ASP A 453 -7.95 38.16 5.02
C ASP A 453 -9.25 37.99 5.80
N TRP A 454 -9.16 37.42 7.00
CA TRP A 454 -10.29 37.31 7.91
C TRP A 454 -10.87 38.68 8.27
N GLN A 455 -10.01 39.64 8.67
CA GLN A 455 -10.42 41.01 9.01
C GLN A 455 -11.13 41.70 7.83
N TYR A 456 -10.61 41.51 6.61
CA TYR A 456 -11.21 42.03 5.39
C TYR A 456 -12.61 41.45 5.14
N SER A 457 -12.79 40.14 5.34
CA SER A 457 -14.04 39.42 5.06
C SER A 457 -15.21 39.74 6.01
N PHE A 458 -14.91 40.25 7.21
CA PHE A 458 -15.91 40.63 8.23
C PHE A 458 -16.19 42.13 8.30
N GLY A 459 -15.50 42.95 7.49
CA GLY A 459 -15.79 44.38 7.40
C GLY A 459 -15.61 45.14 8.72
N VAL A 460 -14.62 44.75 9.52
CA VAL A 460 -14.23 45.47 10.74
C VAL A 460 -13.94 46.94 10.38
N GLU A 461 -14.25 47.90 11.28
CA GLU A 461 -13.98 49.35 11.12
C GLU A 461 -12.46 49.69 11.07
N VAL A 462 -11.65 48.88 10.40
CA VAL A 462 -10.26 49.16 10.06
C VAL A 462 -10.23 49.82 8.69
N ASP A 463 -9.33 50.78 8.49
CA ASP A 463 -9.11 51.38 7.18
C ASP A 463 -8.71 50.30 6.16
N THR A 464 -9.60 50.02 5.21
CA THR A 464 -9.40 49.04 4.13
C THR A 464 -8.09 49.26 3.34
N ALA A 465 -7.62 50.51 3.22
CA ALA A 465 -6.35 50.80 2.56
C ALA A 465 -5.14 50.28 3.36
N THR A 466 -5.23 50.33 4.69
CA THR A 466 -4.20 49.79 5.59
C THR A 466 -4.13 48.26 5.50
N LEU A 467 -5.28 47.57 5.48
CA LEU A 467 -5.32 46.11 5.32
C LEU A 467 -4.76 45.66 3.97
N LEU A 468 -5.11 46.36 2.87
CA LEU A 468 -4.56 46.06 1.55
C LEU A 468 -3.04 46.27 1.47
N ALA A 469 -2.51 47.31 2.12
CA ALA A 469 -1.08 47.54 2.18
C ALA A 469 -0.34 46.45 2.99
N GLN A 470 -0.94 46.01 4.12
CA GLN A 470 -0.40 44.89 4.90
C GLN A 470 -0.42 43.58 4.11
N HIS A 471 -1.54 43.28 3.45
CA HIS A 471 -1.68 42.12 2.58
C HIS A 471 -0.60 42.08 1.49
N GLN A 472 -0.39 43.20 0.77
CA GLN A 472 0.65 43.27 -0.25
C GLN A 472 2.06 43.06 0.34
N ALA A 473 2.38 43.67 1.48
CA ALA A 473 3.69 43.48 2.12
C ALA A 473 3.94 42.04 2.58
N LEU A 474 2.90 41.31 2.98
CA LEU A 474 2.98 39.89 3.30
C LEU A 474 3.25 39.05 2.04
N LEU A 475 2.56 39.33 0.94
CA LEU A 475 2.81 38.68 -0.35
C LEU A 475 4.23 38.95 -0.87
N ASP A 476 4.73 40.18 -0.78
CA ASP A 476 6.10 40.54 -1.18
C ASP A 476 7.14 39.77 -0.35
N SER A 477 6.86 39.60 0.95
CA SER A 477 7.73 38.81 1.85
C SER A 477 7.72 37.33 1.50
N LEU A 478 6.55 36.76 1.19
CA LEU A 478 6.41 35.36 0.77
C LEU A 478 7.15 35.12 -0.55
N ALA A 479 6.98 36.00 -1.54
CA ALA A 479 7.69 35.91 -2.82
C ALA A 479 9.22 35.89 -2.63
N HIS A 480 9.75 36.75 -1.76
CA HIS A 480 11.17 36.75 -1.43
C HIS A 480 11.64 35.44 -0.77
N PHE A 481 10.82 34.81 0.08
CA PHE A 481 11.17 33.52 0.69
C PHE A 481 11.10 32.37 -0.31
N GLN A 482 10.23 32.46 -1.32
CA GLN A 482 10.17 31.50 -2.41
C GLN A 482 11.45 31.57 -3.27
N GLU A 483 11.92 32.76 -3.62
CA GLU A 483 13.22 32.94 -4.31
C GLU A 483 14.38 32.32 -3.52
N GLN A 484 14.45 32.56 -2.21
CA GLN A 484 15.46 31.92 -1.34
C GLN A 484 15.36 30.39 -1.30
N GLY A 485 14.14 29.85 -1.39
CA GLY A 485 13.90 28.41 -1.44
C GLY A 485 14.30 27.81 -2.78
N GLU A 486 14.06 28.51 -3.89
CA GLU A 486 14.48 28.09 -5.23
C GLU A 486 16.00 27.94 -5.32
N ASP A 487 16.76 28.88 -4.74
CA ASP A 487 18.22 28.78 -4.64
C ASP A 487 18.67 27.50 -3.90
N GLN A 488 17.95 27.11 -2.84
CA GLN A 488 18.25 25.85 -2.11
C GLN A 488 17.89 24.62 -2.95
N MET A 489 16.76 24.64 -3.65
CA MET A 489 16.32 23.52 -4.47
C MET A 489 17.26 23.27 -5.66
N GLU A 490 17.81 24.33 -6.27
CA GLU A 490 18.83 24.19 -7.33
C GLU A 490 20.11 23.56 -6.78
N ALA A 491 20.57 23.98 -5.59
CA ALA A 491 21.74 23.38 -4.94
C ALA A 491 21.52 21.89 -4.60
N ILE A 492 20.31 21.52 -4.16
CA ILE A 492 19.94 20.13 -3.89
C ILE A 492 19.97 19.30 -5.18
N GLN A 493 19.44 19.82 -6.28
CA GLN A 493 19.44 19.11 -7.55
C GLN A 493 20.86 18.80 -8.02
N LEU A 494 21.76 19.79 -7.98
CA LEU A 494 23.17 19.61 -8.37
C LEU A 494 23.90 18.61 -7.48
N TYR A 495 23.59 18.57 -6.18
CA TYR A 495 24.18 17.61 -5.26
C TYR A 495 23.79 16.16 -5.59
N ARG A 496 22.60 15.95 -6.15
CA ARG A 496 22.05 14.61 -6.42
C ARG A 496 22.60 13.96 -7.68
N GLU A 497 22.98 14.75 -8.68
CA GLU A 497 23.33 14.26 -10.02
C GLU A 497 24.37 13.12 -9.98
N ASP A 498 25.49 13.32 -9.27
CA ASP A 498 26.56 12.32 -9.19
C ASP A 498 26.11 11.00 -8.54
N PHE A 499 25.28 11.06 -7.50
CA PHE A 499 24.79 9.85 -6.82
C PHE A 499 23.74 9.11 -7.64
N LEU A 500 22.92 9.81 -8.41
CA LEU A 500 21.94 9.17 -9.29
C LEU A 500 22.65 8.43 -10.43
N ASP A 501 23.70 9.02 -11.02
CA ASP A 501 24.54 8.36 -12.02
C ASP A 501 25.25 7.12 -11.44
N GLU A 502 25.77 7.22 -10.21
CA GLU A 502 26.40 6.09 -9.51
C GLU A 502 25.40 4.95 -9.24
N ALA A 503 24.19 5.28 -8.77
CA ALA A 503 23.13 4.31 -8.51
C ALA A 503 22.68 3.61 -9.79
N GLU A 504 22.56 4.34 -10.91
CA GLU A 504 22.24 3.77 -12.22
C GLU A 504 23.32 2.80 -12.71
N LEU A 505 24.59 3.19 -12.63
CA LEU A 505 25.71 2.32 -13.01
C LEU A 505 25.78 1.05 -12.16
N SER A 506 25.54 1.19 -10.86
CA SER A 506 25.56 0.08 -9.90
C SER A 506 24.42 -0.88 -10.22
N ASN A 507 23.18 -0.37 -10.32
CA ASN A 507 22.00 -1.16 -10.64
C ASN A 507 22.14 -1.93 -11.97
N ASN A 508 22.68 -1.27 -13.01
CA ASN A 508 22.89 -1.89 -14.33
C ASN A 508 23.98 -2.97 -14.34
N SER A 509 24.86 -3.00 -13.34
CA SER A 509 25.94 -3.99 -13.24
C SER A 509 25.54 -5.27 -12.52
N ILE A 510 24.42 -5.25 -11.78
CA ILE A 510 23.92 -6.40 -11.00
C ILE A 510 23.49 -7.51 -11.95
N SER A 511 23.97 -8.72 -11.69
CA SER A 511 23.59 -9.91 -12.45
C SER A 511 22.40 -10.60 -11.79
N ALA A 512 21.19 -10.09 -12.06
CA ALA A 512 19.95 -10.70 -11.57
C ALA A 512 19.63 -12.01 -12.30
N SER A 513 19.29 -13.04 -11.53
CA SER A 513 19.00 -14.38 -12.03
C SER A 513 17.60 -14.86 -11.66
N GLU A 514 17.12 -14.48 -10.47
CA GLU A 514 15.79 -14.80 -9.99
C GLU A 514 14.78 -13.68 -10.30
N VAL A 515 13.49 -14.01 -10.29
CA VAL A 515 12.41 -13.07 -10.67
C VAL A 515 12.38 -11.85 -9.74
N PHE A 516 12.53 -12.05 -8.44
CA PHE A 516 12.54 -10.96 -7.46
C PHE A 516 13.77 -10.05 -7.60
N GLU A 517 14.93 -10.60 -8.02
CA GLU A 517 16.14 -9.81 -8.31
C GLU A 517 15.96 -8.97 -9.58
N ALA A 518 15.42 -9.58 -10.64
CA ALA A 518 15.18 -8.90 -11.91
C ALA A 518 14.15 -7.78 -11.74
N ASN A 519 13.07 -8.05 -10.99
CA ASN A 519 12.07 -7.04 -10.68
C ASN A 519 12.68 -5.84 -9.92
N GLU A 520 13.57 -6.10 -8.95
CA GLU A 520 14.26 -5.05 -8.19
C GLU A 520 15.17 -4.20 -9.09
N GLN A 521 15.91 -4.83 -10.00
CA GLN A 521 16.71 -4.13 -11.01
C GLN A 521 15.84 -3.26 -11.93
N ASP A 522 14.73 -3.81 -12.43
CA ASP A 522 13.85 -3.14 -13.39
C ASP A 522 13.10 -1.95 -12.74
N VAL A 523 12.58 -2.12 -11.52
CA VAL A 523 11.88 -1.02 -10.83
C VAL A 523 12.83 0.11 -10.44
N ASN A 524 14.08 -0.22 -10.05
CA ASN A 524 15.10 0.78 -9.75
C ASN A 524 15.49 1.56 -11.01
N ALA A 525 15.64 0.89 -12.16
CA ALA A 525 15.89 1.54 -13.43
C ALA A 525 14.74 2.52 -13.81
N LEU A 526 13.48 2.06 -13.71
CA LEU A 526 12.32 2.92 -13.97
C LEU A 526 12.26 4.12 -13.03
N PHE A 527 12.58 3.93 -11.74
CA PHE A 527 12.62 5.01 -10.77
C PHE A 527 13.70 6.05 -11.11
N LEU A 528 14.93 5.59 -11.41
CA LEU A 528 16.09 6.42 -11.77
C LEU A 528 15.84 7.25 -13.03
N GLU A 529 15.18 6.66 -14.04
CA GLU A 529 14.82 7.35 -15.29
C GLU A 529 13.69 8.37 -15.14
N THR A 530 12.90 8.30 -14.05
CA THR A 530 11.67 9.09 -13.90
C THR A 530 11.62 9.92 -12.61
N VAL A 531 11.02 9.38 -11.56
CA VAL A 531 10.71 10.10 -10.33
C VAL A 531 11.99 10.56 -9.63
N ALA A 532 13.09 9.81 -9.70
CA ALA A 532 14.38 10.21 -9.12
C ALA A 532 14.87 11.55 -9.67
N VAL A 533 14.72 11.79 -10.96
CA VAL A 533 15.12 13.03 -11.66
C VAL A 533 13.98 14.06 -11.79
N GLY A 534 12.87 13.86 -11.07
CA GLY A 534 11.76 14.81 -11.01
C GLY A 534 10.79 14.76 -12.20
N ILE A 535 10.73 13.63 -12.91
CA ILE A 535 9.78 13.39 -14.00
C ILE A 535 8.61 12.56 -13.45
N ASP A 536 7.39 13.12 -13.50
CA ASP A 536 6.15 12.49 -13.01
C ASP A 536 5.23 11.98 -14.15
N THR A 537 5.76 11.92 -15.37
CA THR A 537 5.07 11.41 -16.56
C THR A 537 5.87 10.29 -17.21
N PHE A 538 5.18 9.21 -17.57
CA PHE A 538 5.79 7.99 -18.09
C PHE A 538 5.48 7.82 -19.58
N THR A 539 6.42 7.25 -20.34
CA THR A 539 6.18 6.84 -21.73
C THR A 539 5.27 5.60 -21.78
N GLU A 540 4.61 5.33 -22.91
CA GLU A 540 3.75 4.13 -23.05
C GLU A 540 4.50 2.81 -22.77
N THR A 541 5.78 2.74 -23.16
CA THR A 541 6.66 1.60 -22.85
C THR A 541 6.91 1.47 -21.35
N GLN A 542 7.24 2.58 -20.67
CA GLN A 542 7.45 2.59 -19.22
C GLN A 542 6.16 2.26 -18.46
N ILE A 543 4.99 2.75 -18.91
CA ILE A 543 3.68 2.40 -18.34
C ILE A 543 3.43 0.89 -18.45
N THR A 544 3.75 0.30 -19.61
CA THR A 544 3.56 -1.14 -19.84
C THR A 544 4.49 -1.97 -18.96
N ALA A 545 5.78 -1.63 -18.92
CA ALA A 545 6.76 -2.31 -18.07
C ALA A 545 6.40 -2.18 -16.58
N LEU A 546 6.03 -0.98 -16.14
CA LEU A 546 5.64 -0.74 -14.75
C LEU A 546 4.36 -1.47 -14.38
N TRP A 547 3.38 -1.55 -15.30
CA TRP A 547 2.20 -2.39 -15.11
C TRP A 547 2.59 -3.86 -14.97
N GLU A 548 3.41 -4.40 -15.88
CA GLU A 548 3.85 -5.80 -15.83
C GLU A 548 4.50 -6.15 -14.49
N LEU A 549 5.33 -5.25 -13.92
CA LEU A 549 5.92 -5.39 -12.58
C LEU A 549 4.89 -5.26 -11.44
N ALA A 550 4.13 -4.16 -11.41
CA ALA A 550 3.15 -3.88 -10.35
C ALA A 550 2.06 -4.96 -10.27
N ASN A 551 1.79 -5.61 -11.40
CA ASN A 551 0.76 -6.60 -11.60
C ASN A 551 1.27 -8.04 -11.37
N GLN A 552 2.46 -8.24 -10.81
CA GLN A 552 2.92 -9.56 -10.33
C GLN A 552 2.41 -9.86 -8.91
N CYS A 553 2.59 -11.10 -8.47
CA CYS A 553 2.41 -11.47 -7.07
C CYS A 553 3.57 -10.89 -6.24
N PRO A 554 3.32 -10.10 -5.18
CA PRO A 554 4.39 -9.57 -4.33
C PRO A 554 5.16 -10.66 -3.56
N LEU A 555 4.55 -11.81 -3.26
CA LEU A 555 5.24 -12.89 -2.53
C LEU A 555 6.32 -13.57 -3.37
N SER A 556 6.14 -13.70 -4.69
CA SER A 556 7.16 -14.23 -5.60
C SER A 556 8.05 -13.14 -6.22
N GLY A 557 7.49 -11.95 -6.42
CA GLY A 557 8.13 -10.83 -7.10
C GLY A 557 8.94 -9.92 -6.19
N GLY A 558 8.87 -10.12 -4.87
CA GLY A 558 9.57 -9.33 -3.85
C GLY A 558 9.01 -7.91 -3.69
N ASP A 559 9.70 -7.09 -2.86
CA ASP A 559 9.28 -5.71 -2.55
C ASP A 559 9.25 -4.80 -3.78
N ALA A 560 9.99 -5.16 -4.82
CA ALA A 560 9.96 -4.51 -6.12
C ALA A 560 8.53 -4.33 -6.65
N VAL A 561 7.64 -5.30 -6.39
CA VAL A 561 6.24 -5.21 -6.78
C VAL A 561 5.54 -4.07 -6.04
N PHE A 562 5.75 -3.92 -4.73
CA PHE A 562 5.18 -2.80 -3.96
C PHE A 562 5.75 -1.45 -4.41
N LYS A 563 7.06 -1.37 -4.67
CA LYS A 563 7.70 -0.16 -5.24
C LYS A 563 7.08 0.20 -6.60
N ALA A 564 6.88 -0.79 -7.46
CA ALA A 564 6.26 -0.60 -8.77
C ALA A 564 4.80 -0.12 -8.67
N ARG A 565 4.01 -0.68 -7.75
CA ARG A 565 2.63 -0.23 -7.47
C ARG A 565 2.58 1.22 -7.01
N SER A 566 3.50 1.60 -6.15
CA SER A 566 3.59 2.96 -5.64
C SER A 566 3.97 3.95 -6.74
N LEU A 567 4.88 3.60 -7.66
CA LEU A 567 5.15 4.40 -8.86
C LEU A 567 3.93 4.46 -9.80
N TYR A 568 3.26 3.32 -10.01
CA TYR A 568 2.08 3.21 -10.88
C TYR A 568 0.91 4.07 -10.37
N SER A 569 0.87 4.36 -9.07
CA SER A 569 -0.14 5.26 -8.48
C SER A 569 -0.12 6.68 -9.07
N LEU A 570 1.02 7.14 -9.62
CA LEU A 570 1.09 8.41 -10.35
C LEU A 570 0.27 8.36 -11.65
N ILE A 571 0.14 7.18 -12.26
CA ILE A 571 -0.64 6.93 -13.47
C ILE A 571 -2.11 6.68 -13.08
N ASP A 572 -2.35 5.66 -12.26
CA ASP A 572 -3.68 5.29 -11.79
C ASP A 572 -3.63 4.77 -10.34
N PRO A 573 -4.01 5.60 -9.35
CA PRO A 573 -3.99 5.21 -7.93
C PRO A 573 -5.19 4.35 -7.52
N LEU A 574 -6.18 4.14 -8.40
CA LEU A 574 -7.40 3.38 -8.12
C LEU A 574 -7.31 1.93 -8.58
N VAL A 575 -6.19 1.52 -9.17
CA VAL A 575 -5.96 0.13 -9.55
C VAL A 575 -6.12 -0.78 -8.35
N LYS A 576 -6.94 -1.82 -8.54
CA LYS A 576 -7.03 -2.95 -7.63
C LYS A 576 -6.18 -4.10 -8.20
N TYR A 577 -5.18 -4.52 -7.44
CA TYR A 577 -4.36 -5.68 -7.78
C TYR A 577 -5.05 -6.97 -7.28
N GLN A 578 -5.01 -8.02 -8.09
CA GLN A 578 -5.65 -9.31 -7.79
C GLN A 578 -4.67 -10.24 -7.09
N ASP A 579 -4.19 -9.85 -5.91
CA ASP A 579 -3.14 -10.58 -5.19
C ASP A 579 -3.61 -11.97 -4.77
N GLU A 580 -4.86 -12.10 -4.32
CA GLU A 580 -5.47 -13.40 -3.99
C GLU A 580 -5.42 -14.39 -5.17
N GLU A 581 -5.62 -13.92 -6.42
CA GLU A 581 -5.59 -14.80 -7.59
C GLU A 581 -4.16 -15.09 -8.06
N ARG A 582 -3.24 -14.13 -7.89
CA ARG A 582 -1.88 -14.23 -8.41
C ARG A 582 -0.88 -14.86 -7.46
N CYS A 583 -1.13 -14.69 -6.17
CA CYS A 583 -0.36 -15.29 -5.10
C CYS A 583 -1.01 -16.58 -4.60
N ALA A 584 -2.23 -16.91 -5.05
CA ALA A 584 -2.68 -18.29 -4.95
C ALA A 584 -1.65 -19.16 -5.65
N SER A 585 -1.09 -20.12 -4.92
CA SER A 585 -0.32 -21.18 -5.55
C SER A 585 -1.11 -21.76 -6.72
N GLU A 586 -0.40 -22.05 -7.82
CA GLU A 586 -0.91 -23.11 -8.68
C GLU A 586 -1.12 -24.29 -7.74
N PRO A 587 -2.32 -24.92 -7.71
CA PRO A 587 -2.48 -26.09 -6.88
C PRO A 587 -1.38 -27.05 -7.29
N GLU A 588 -0.42 -27.27 -6.39
CA GLU A 588 0.48 -28.40 -6.49
C GLU A 588 -0.40 -29.57 -6.88
N GLU A 589 0.08 -30.43 -7.77
CA GLU A 589 -0.52 -31.72 -8.01
C GLU A 589 -0.52 -32.51 -6.69
N ARG A 590 -1.42 -32.17 -5.76
CA ARG A 590 -1.91 -33.02 -4.71
C ARG A 590 -2.54 -34.16 -5.50
N GLN A 591 -1.76 -35.22 -5.69
CA GLN A 591 -2.28 -36.56 -5.91
C GLN A 591 -3.06 -36.96 -4.66
N ALA A 592 -4.19 -36.30 -4.41
CA ALA A 592 -5.24 -36.80 -3.57
C ALA A 592 -6.04 -37.83 -4.40
N PRO A 593 -6.49 -38.93 -3.79
CA PRO A 593 -7.14 -40.01 -4.50
C PRO A 593 -8.36 -39.50 -5.25
N VAL A 594 -8.44 -39.83 -6.53
CA VAL A 594 -9.54 -39.58 -7.46
C VAL A 594 -10.90 -39.66 -6.77
N HIS A 595 -11.44 -38.49 -6.42
CA HIS A 595 -12.88 -38.25 -6.29
C HIS A 595 -13.17 -36.81 -6.72
N GLN A 596 -13.11 -36.59 -8.04
CA GLN A 596 -13.70 -35.41 -8.66
C GLN A 596 -15.23 -35.51 -8.53
N PRO A 597 -15.92 -34.50 -8.00
CA PRO A 597 -17.29 -34.23 -8.40
C PRO A 597 -17.26 -33.77 -9.86
N GLU A 598 -17.97 -34.48 -10.73
CA GLU A 598 -18.06 -34.22 -12.18
C GLU A 598 -18.45 -32.77 -12.48
N ILE A 599 -17.48 -31.97 -12.97
CA ILE A 599 -17.78 -30.81 -13.81
C ILE A 599 -17.83 -31.34 -15.25
N ALA A 600 -19.02 -31.35 -15.84
CA ALA A 600 -19.28 -31.87 -17.18
C ALA A 600 -18.27 -31.32 -18.22
N ALA A 601 -17.45 -32.22 -18.75
CA ALA A 601 -16.40 -31.91 -19.72
C ALA A 601 -16.98 -31.28 -21.00
N LYS A 602 -16.36 -30.21 -21.50
CA LYS A 602 -16.76 -29.51 -22.74
C LYS A 602 -16.05 -30.10 -23.97
N LEU A 603 -16.67 -29.96 -25.14
CA LEU A 603 -16.16 -30.33 -26.48
C LEU A 603 -14.79 -29.68 -26.77
N GLN A 604 -13.82 -30.47 -27.26
CA GLN A 604 -12.45 -30.00 -27.60
C GLN A 604 -12.18 -30.03 -29.11
N LEU A 605 -11.38 -29.07 -29.59
CA LEU A 605 -11.05 -28.85 -31.01
C LEU A 605 -9.52 -28.74 -31.18
N ILE A 606 -8.89 -29.69 -31.89
CA ILE A 606 -7.42 -29.81 -31.98
C ILE A 606 -6.96 -30.15 -33.41
N PRO A 607 -6.05 -29.38 -34.04
CA PRO A 607 -5.54 -28.08 -33.59
C PRO A 607 -6.57 -26.98 -33.82
N ASN A 608 -6.61 -25.98 -32.94
CA ASN A 608 -7.28 -24.70 -33.17
C ASN A 608 -6.27 -23.58 -32.91
N PRO A 609 -5.81 -22.84 -33.94
CA PRO A 609 -6.31 -22.80 -35.32
C PRO A 609 -6.04 -24.06 -36.16
N ALA A 610 -7.01 -24.50 -36.96
CA ALA A 610 -6.89 -25.62 -37.88
C ALA A 610 -6.39 -25.17 -39.26
N LYS A 611 -5.54 -25.98 -39.91
CA LYS A 611 -5.06 -25.73 -41.28
C LYS A 611 -5.83 -26.58 -42.28
N ASP A 612 -5.48 -27.86 -42.41
CA ASP A 612 -6.10 -28.78 -43.37
C ASP A 612 -7.12 -29.72 -42.70
N GLU A 613 -6.97 -29.94 -41.40
CA GLU A 613 -7.80 -30.85 -40.61
C GLU A 613 -7.98 -30.37 -39.16
N LEU A 614 -9.11 -30.76 -38.57
CA LEU A 614 -9.52 -30.46 -37.21
C LEU A 614 -10.05 -31.75 -36.56
N THR A 615 -9.48 -32.13 -35.42
CA THR A 615 -9.98 -33.22 -34.57
C THR A 615 -10.95 -32.67 -33.56
N VAL A 616 -12.17 -33.21 -33.55
CA VAL A 616 -13.19 -32.91 -32.53
C VAL A 616 -13.21 -34.05 -31.52
N ARG A 617 -13.09 -33.74 -30.23
CA ARG A 617 -13.24 -34.70 -29.14
C ARG A 617 -14.44 -34.34 -28.28
N LEU A 618 -15.31 -35.32 -28.08
CA LEU A 618 -16.48 -35.24 -27.24
C LEU A 618 -16.19 -35.86 -25.88
N PRO A 619 -16.77 -35.30 -24.80
CA PRO A 619 -16.63 -35.84 -23.45
C PRO A 619 -17.28 -37.23 -23.33
N GLU A 620 -18.36 -37.47 -24.06
CA GLU A 620 -19.14 -38.71 -24.02
C GLU A 620 -19.57 -39.15 -25.42
N PRO A 621 -19.77 -40.46 -25.64
CA PRO A 621 -20.29 -40.99 -26.90
C PRO A 621 -21.72 -40.51 -27.16
N LEU A 622 -22.00 -40.08 -28.39
CA LEU A 622 -23.34 -39.66 -28.79
C LEU A 622 -24.30 -40.87 -28.81
N GLY A 623 -25.44 -40.72 -28.14
CA GLY A 623 -26.46 -41.77 -27.98
C GLY A 623 -27.35 -41.99 -29.22
N ILE A 624 -27.37 -41.03 -30.16
CA ILE A 624 -28.10 -41.09 -31.43
C ILE A 624 -27.23 -40.49 -32.55
N ALA A 625 -27.61 -40.72 -33.82
CA ALA A 625 -26.87 -40.18 -34.96
C ALA A 625 -27.12 -38.68 -35.11
N ASP A 626 -26.09 -37.88 -34.88
CA ASP A 626 -26.13 -36.41 -34.91
C ASP A 626 -25.35 -35.83 -36.09
N TYR A 627 -25.35 -34.50 -36.23
CA TYR A 627 -24.56 -33.77 -37.20
C TYR A 627 -23.63 -32.77 -36.50
N PHE A 628 -22.34 -32.80 -36.87
CA PHE A 628 -21.41 -31.72 -36.60
C PHE A 628 -21.50 -30.68 -37.72
N ILE A 629 -21.78 -29.43 -37.36
CA ILE A 629 -22.03 -28.35 -38.33
C ILE A 629 -21.12 -27.15 -38.04
N VAL A 630 -20.50 -26.61 -39.08
CA VAL A 630 -19.66 -25.41 -39.05
C VAL A 630 -20.34 -24.28 -39.82
N TYR A 631 -20.40 -23.09 -39.22
CA TYR A 631 -21.04 -21.88 -39.77
C TYR A 631 -20.02 -20.75 -39.88
N ASN A 632 -20.16 -19.92 -40.90
CA ASN A 632 -19.44 -18.65 -40.97
C ASN A 632 -20.08 -17.59 -40.03
N LEU A 633 -19.44 -16.41 -39.91
CA LEU A 633 -19.94 -15.29 -39.11
C LEU A 633 -21.34 -14.76 -39.52
N ARG A 634 -21.85 -15.13 -40.71
CA ARG A 634 -23.20 -14.78 -41.18
C ARG A 634 -24.22 -15.88 -40.90
N GLY A 635 -23.84 -16.93 -40.17
CA GLY A 635 -24.70 -18.08 -39.84
C GLY A 635 -24.95 -19.04 -41.00
N GLN A 636 -24.21 -18.92 -42.11
CA GLN A 636 -24.35 -19.84 -43.25
C GLN A 636 -23.54 -21.10 -42.99
N VAL A 637 -24.17 -22.27 -43.18
CA VAL A 637 -23.51 -23.58 -43.08
C VAL A 637 -22.42 -23.69 -44.14
N GLN A 638 -21.21 -24.03 -43.70
CA GLN A 638 -20.03 -24.22 -44.54
C GLN A 638 -19.61 -25.69 -44.62
N LEU A 639 -19.82 -26.44 -43.53
CA LEU A 639 -19.52 -27.86 -43.47
C LEU A 639 -20.54 -28.56 -42.56
N GLU A 640 -20.98 -29.74 -42.98
CA GLU A 640 -21.85 -30.62 -42.21
C GLU A 640 -21.31 -32.05 -42.32
N LYS A 641 -21.12 -32.71 -41.17
CA LYS A 641 -20.67 -34.11 -41.09
C LYS A 641 -21.62 -34.89 -40.20
N GLN A 642 -22.17 -35.97 -40.74
CA GLN A 642 -22.94 -36.94 -39.97
C GLN A 642 -22.02 -37.74 -39.05
N LEU A 643 -22.37 -37.78 -37.76
CA LEU A 643 -21.66 -38.50 -36.71
C LEU A 643 -22.28 -39.87 -36.48
N ARG A 644 -21.46 -40.86 -36.17
CA ARG A 644 -21.94 -42.20 -35.85
C ARG A 644 -22.27 -42.31 -34.36
N VAL A 645 -23.29 -43.11 -34.04
CA VAL A 645 -23.62 -43.47 -32.65
C VAL A 645 -22.37 -44.10 -32.01
N GLY A 646 -22.00 -43.63 -30.82
CA GLY A 646 -20.82 -44.11 -30.10
C GLY A 646 -19.49 -43.44 -30.47
N GLU A 647 -19.46 -42.51 -31.43
CA GLU A 647 -18.23 -41.82 -31.85
C GLU A 647 -17.91 -40.65 -30.90
N THR A 648 -16.75 -40.69 -30.24
CA THR A 648 -16.27 -39.62 -29.34
C THR A 648 -15.15 -38.78 -29.95
N VAL A 649 -14.45 -39.30 -30.96
CA VAL A 649 -13.36 -38.61 -31.63
C VAL A 649 -13.53 -38.75 -33.13
N PHE A 650 -13.55 -37.61 -33.83
CA PHE A 650 -13.73 -37.61 -35.28
C PHE A 650 -12.96 -36.45 -35.94
N LEU A 651 -12.51 -36.72 -37.16
CA LEU A 651 -11.73 -35.78 -37.97
C LEU A 651 -12.63 -35.00 -38.93
N ILE A 652 -12.41 -33.70 -39.04
CA ILE A 652 -13.05 -32.77 -39.96
C ILE A 652 -11.99 -32.24 -40.92
N ASN A 653 -12.22 -32.35 -42.23
CA ASN A 653 -11.35 -31.74 -43.22
C ASN A 653 -11.73 -30.26 -43.39
N THR A 654 -10.80 -29.35 -43.10
CA THR A 654 -10.99 -27.89 -43.18
C THR A 654 -10.31 -27.26 -44.39
N SER A 655 -9.61 -28.04 -45.23
CA SER A 655 -8.81 -27.53 -46.37
C SER A 655 -9.61 -26.72 -47.40
N GLN A 656 -10.93 -26.91 -47.46
CA GLN A 656 -11.83 -26.19 -48.38
C GLN A 656 -12.48 -24.95 -47.75
N LEU A 657 -12.25 -24.69 -46.45
CA LEU A 657 -12.77 -23.51 -45.77
C LEU A 657 -11.82 -22.33 -46.01
N PRO A 658 -12.31 -21.17 -46.47
CA PRO A 658 -11.51 -19.94 -46.53
C PRO A 658 -10.92 -19.60 -45.15
N ALA A 659 -9.75 -18.95 -45.10
CA ALA A 659 -9.19 -18.47 -43.85
C ALA A 659 -10.16 -17.49 -43.15
N GLY A 660 -10.50 -17.76 -41.89
CA GLY A 660 -11.46 -16.95 -41.12
C GLY A 660 -11.92 -17.61 -39.83
N ILE A 661 -12.77 -16.89 -39.09
CA ILE A 661 -13.39 -17.36 -37.85
C ILE A 661 -14.71 -18.08 -38.16
N TYR A 662 -14.90 -19.26 -37.56
CA TYR A 662 -16.08 -20.09 -37.73
C TYR A 662 -16.67 -20.50 -36.38
N TYR A 663 -17.97 -20.73 -36.35
CA TYR A 663 -18.67 -21.33 -35.21
C TYR A 663 -18.99 -22.79 -35.52
N CYS A 664 -18.84 -23.69 -34.55
CA CYS A 664 -19.25 -25.09 -34.71
C CYS A 664 -20.27 -25.50 -33.64
N THR A 665 -21.16 -26.43 -34.00
CA THR A 665 -22.15 -26.99 -33.09
C THR A 665 -22.44 -28.45 -33.44
N ILE A 666 -22.98 -29.20 -32.48
CA ILE A 666 -23.54 -30.53 -32.72
C ILE A 666 -25.05 -30.40 -32.61
N ARG A 667 -25.78 -30.82 -33.65
CA ARG A 667 -27.24 -30.86 -33.65
C ARG A 667 -27.73 -32.29 -33.67
N GLY A 668 -28.69 -32.56 -32.80
CA GLY A 668 -29.51 -33.76 -32.87
C GLY A 668 -30.27 -33.86 -34.19
N PRO A 669 -30.76 -35.06 -34.55
CA PRO A 669 -31.61 -35.22 -35.72
C PRO A 669 -32.82 -34.29 -35.59
N SER A 670 -33.10 -33.50 -36.63
CA SER A 670 -34.30 -32.66 -36.66
C SER A 670 -35.52 -33.57 -36.49
N LEU A 671 -36.28 -33.39 -35.41
CA LEU A 671 -37.62 -33.97 -35.30
C LEU A 671 -38.47 -33.42 -36.45
N ALA A 672 -38.92 -34.32 -37.33
CA ALA A 672 -39.96 -34.03 -38.32
C ALA A 672 -41.34 -33.91 -37.63
#